data_AF-A0AA38XKG2-F1
#
_entry.id   AF-A0AA38XKG2-F1
#
_cell.length_a   1.000
_cell.length_b   1.000
_cell.length_c   1.000
_cell.angle_alpha   90.00
_cell.angle_beta   90.00
_cell.angle_gamma   90.00
#
_symmetry.space_group_name_H-M   'P 1'
#
loop_
_entity.id
_entity.type
_entity.pdbx_description
1 polymer ?
#
loop_
_entity_poly.entity_id
_entity_poly.type
_entity_poly.pdbx_seq_one_letter_code
_entity_poly.pdbx_strand_id
1 'polypeptide(L)'
;MAAPASAPLLSPSDGHSLGTRAQKQQNLSGLSPELSHGSRDSLAQKEKAHATDVHSQKIGGAILDITWALTCLSLPMVVLTAIFIGLVYGYKVSNSRDASTDLTGRRSSLDGSAYYVDYSATRLVTVSSWTSTVASFTTTFVMVLVSYPLARDFLRKSKSGSPESLPTPYQLSLIIGLLQGGFGPFWSWLQYCFQKDRHRQPTLLWVALMSVLGGTTLSLAILGADTWLHIVTSTINLDVLSPPAPEPALGYGRSLAPECYNTSFTPGSLTQCIGNIQPPSQIAFPTVSEATQTSLNLSSINAALSCSIDHKNFAFLTAARRNPNLDFRASTYAISTTCAPASKACNLQNDNTCQRSDGCPLGIIQYTLGSPYNCSADLYGDMNNPDDPGSAFLSNGSSFGTYSNINFFLQMFRRPGFSDPIGSVEGQEETPNPFYFALGGTVATSNALSDDPEAIASNQNFNSAFIFNCTSTVYELDYIMINGTFAGGNYTKANATLSNNIGWTLLNADARALSRNNLESAFISGAQQTNTSQSFADFFAQGFSRSTISMIAGITNPKMNSAEQLRENRLITRLPKAPFFTLIVLNLLFAALGIALAVVALLSQPRRTRNIQARLSTAGLVAALLEPRGTPDSGKSNKGIENMFAEYHGQPLNTGDDRVMVVDSATDNRVFQKFHSGGFESKDAPIEISQGRTINSVHGPSQLQFRRGRIQNGIDTQAANADSLAHQPRTSLSPVSPIE
;
A
#
# COMPACT_ATOMS: atom_id res chain seq x y z
N MET A 1 -20.82 -27.74 2.97
CA MET A 1 -22.07 -27.50 3.73
C MET A 1 -22.28 -26.00 3.80
N ALA A 2 -23.47 -25.41 3.64
CA ALA A 2 -24.70 -25.80 2.95
C ALA A 2 -25.48 -24.48 2.71
N ALA A 3 -26.22 -24.35 1.61
CA ALA A 3 -26.82 -23.07 1.18
C ALA A 3 -28.38 -23.09 1.30
N PRO A 4 -29.20 -22.22 0.67
CA PRO A 4 -30.18 -21.45 1.43
C PRO A 4 -31.66 -21.70 1.04
N ALA A 5 -32.58 -21.04 1.76
CA ALA A 5 -33.97 -20.81 1.36
C ALA A 5 -34.28 -19.30 1.61
N SER A 6 -34.89 -18.52 0.71
CA SER A 6 -36.04 -18.69 -0.20
C SER A 6 -37.37 -18.28 0.43
N ALA A 7 -38.12 -17.42 -0.28
CA ALA A 7 -39.43 -16.92 0.12
C ALA A 7 -40.56 -17.90 -0.25
N PRO A 8 -41.79 -17.62 0.20
CA PRO A 8 -42.98 -17.93 -0.59
C PRO A 8 -43.86 -16.69 -0.87
N LEU A 9 -44.92 -16.91 -1.64
CA LEU A 9 -45.83 -15.92 -2.24
C LEU A 9 -47.29 -16.39 -2.03
N LEU A 10 -48.25 -15.54 -2.42
CA LEU A 10 -49.70 -15.81 -2.60
C LEU A 10 -50.62 -15.81 -1.36
N SER A 11 -51.92 -15.89 -1.66
CA SER A 11 -53.13 -15.44 -0.91
C SER A 11 -54.17 -16.60 -0.85
N PRO A 12 -55.50 -16.43 -0.59
CA PRO A 12 -56.32 -15.28 -0.20
C PRO A 12 -57.38 -15.56 0.92
N SER A 13 -58.39 -14.67 1.02
CA SER A 13 -59.79 -14.89 1.46
C SER A 13 -60.26 -14.73 2.92
N ASP A 14 -61.36 -13.95 3.02
CA ASP A 14 -62.58 -14.09 3.84
C ASP A 14 -62.59 -14.11 5.39
N GLY A 15 -63.58 -13.37 5.95
CA GLY A 15 -64.30 -13.81 7.17
C GLY A 15 -64.60 -12.76 8.24
N HIS A 16 -65.83 -12.20 8.24
CA HIS A 16 -66.66 -11.75 9.39
C HIS A 16 -66.00 -11.13 10.65
N SER A 17 -66.19 -9.85 11.03
CA SER A 17 -67.40 -9.00 11.26
C SER A 17 -67.97 -9.00 12.70
N LEU A 18 -67.79 -7.89 13.44
CA LEU A 18 -68.61 -7.33 14.55
C LEU A 18 -67.81 -6.19 15.23
N GLY A 19 -68.35 -5.02 15.60
CA GLY A 19 -69.65 -4.42 15.28
C GLY A 19 -69.95 -3.17 16.13
N THR A 20 -70.67 -2.18 15.57
CA THR A 20 -71.15 -0.92 16.23
C THR A 20 -70.07 0.03 16.77
N ARG A 21 -70.28 1.35 16.97
CA ARG A 21 -71.44 2.28 16.83
C ARG A 21 -70.84 3.68 16.47
N ALA A 22 -71.55 4.73 16.03
CA ALA A 22 -72.98 5.01 15.85
C ALA A 22 -73.17 6.04 14.70
N GLN A 23 -74.38 6.60 14.55
CA GLN A 23 -74.68 7.79 13.74
C GLN A 23 -75.38 8.87 14.60
N LYS A 24 -75.31 10.14 14.18
CA LYS A 24 -76.49 11.01 14.22
C LYS A 24 -76.46 12.00 13.05
N GLN A 25 -77.65 12.33 12.55
CA GLN A 25 -77.95 13.08 11.32
C GLN A 25 -79.20 13.91 11.59
N GLN A 26 -79.30 15.12 11.02
CA GLN A 26 -80.58 15.69 10.54
C GLN A 26 -80.40 17.03 9.82
N ASN A 27 -81.21 17.24 8.78
CA ASN A 27 -81.48 18.54 8.16
C ASN A 27 -82.76 19.13 8.78
N LEU A 28 -83.01 20.44 8.61
CA LEU A 28 -84.34 20.93 8.24
C LEU A 28 -84.27 22.30 7.54
N SER A 29 -85.41 22.81 7.07
CA SER A 29 -85.53 23.89 6.08
C SER A 29 -86.66 24.88 6.39
N GLY A 30 -86.61 26.05 5.72
CA GLY A 30 -87.66 27.07 5.66
C GLY A 30 -87.05 28.48 5.66
N LEU A 31 -87.66 29.54 5.11
CA LEU A 31 -88.65 29.78 4.05
C LEU A 31 -88.65 31.33 3.88
N SER A 32 -89.12 31.86 2.75
CA SER A 32 -89.18 33.31 2.43
C SER A 32 -90.35 34.03 3.19
N PRO A 33 -90.67 35.35 3.06
CA PRO A 33 -90.33 36.27 1.94
C PRO A 33 -90.17 37.80 2.21
N GLU A 34 -90.05 38.54 1.09
CA GLU A 34 -90.81 39.77 0.71
C GLU A 34 -90.11 41.13 0.47
N LEU A 35 -90.73 41.88 -0.47
CA LEU A 35 -90.51 43.27 -0.95
C LEU A 35 -89.12 43.68 -1.53
N SER A 36 -89.00 44.80 -2.26
CA SER A 36 -89.67 45.25 -3.51
C SER A 36 -88.89 46.44 -4.14
N HIS A 37 -89.28 46.89 -5.35
CA HIS A 37 -88.66 47.98 -6.14
C HIS A 37 -87.20 47.70 -6.63
N GLY A 38 -86.78 48.04 -7.86
CA GLY A 38 -87.53 48.45 -9.05
C GLY A 38 -87.41 49.93 -9.45
N SER A 39 -86.53 50.22 -10.41
CA SER A 39 -86.73 51.27 -11.42
C SER A 39 -85.95 50.96 -12.70
N ARG A 40 -86.33 51.61 -13.80
CA ARG A 40 -85.62 51.62 -15.10
C ARG A 40 -84.74 52.88 -15.23
N ASP A 41 -84.18 53.03 -16.43
CA ASP A 41 -83.58 54.22 -17.07
C ASP A 41 -82.04 54.31 -16.99
N SER A 42 -81.32 54.67 -18.07
CA SER A 42 -81.72 54.89 -19.47
C SER A 42 -80.55 54.64 -20.45
N LEU A 43 -80.83 54.59 -21.77
CA LEU A 43 -79.81 54.44 -22.81
C LEU A 43 -78.96 55.72 -23.05
N ALA A 44 -77.82 55.50 -23.73
CA ALA A 44 -77.13 56.41 -24.65
C ALA A 44 -76.25 57.56 -24.13
N GLN A 45 -74.96 57.26 -23.88
CA GLN A 45 -73.81 57.91 -24.55
C GLN A 45 -72.59 56.95 -24.44
N LYS A 46 -72.11 56.34 -25.53
CA LYS A 46 -71.28 56.87 -26.62
C LYS A 46 -69.77 56.84 -26.32
N GLU A 47 -69.18 55.69 -26.69
CA GLU A 47 -67.90 55.60 -27.42
C GLU A 47 -66.63 56.23 -26.81
N LYS A 48 -65.78 55.40 -26.17
CA LYS A 48 -64.30 55.54 -26.23
C LYS A 48 -63.54 54.29 -25.78
N ALA A 49 -62.50 53.95 -26.54
CA ALA A 49 -61.34 53.10 -26.21
C ALA A 49 -61.58 51.76 -25.46
N HIS A 50 -61.66 50.65 -26.21
CA HIS A 50 -61.68 49.29 -25.67
C HIS A 50 -60.28 48.81 -25.25
N ALA A 51 -59.80 49.24 -24.07
CA ALA A 51 -58.52 48.79 -23.50
C ALA A 51 -58.71 47.54 -22.61
N THR A 52 -58.70 46.35 -23.21
CA THR A 52 -58.91 45.08 -22.48
C THR A 52 -57.67 44.72 -21.65
N ASP A 53 -57.77 44.78 -20.32
CA ASP A 53 -56.69 44.35 -19.42
C ASP A 53 -56.54 42.82 -19.44
N VAL A 54 -55.43 42.34 -20.01
CA VAL A 54 -55.16 40.90 -20.15
C VAL A 54 -54.63 40.36 -18.82
N HIS A 55 -55.54 39.88 -17.99
CA HIS A 55 -55.28 39.39 -16.63
C HIS A 55 -54.39 38.13 -16.62
N SER A 56 -53.07 38.32 -16.72
CA SER A 56 -52.06 37.26 -16.82
C SER A 56 -52.17 36.20 -15.72
N GLN A 57 -52.52 34.96 -16.09
CA GLN A 57 -52.67 33.84 -15.16
C GLN A 57 -51.31 33.27 -14.69
N LYS A 58 -51.37 32.60 -13.52
CA LYS A 58 -50.20 32.15 -12.76
C LYS A 58 -49.95 30.65 -12.98
N ILE A 59 -48.85 30.32 -13.65
CA ILE A 59 -48.38 28.92 -13.75
C ILE A 59 -48.07 28.39 -12.34
N GLY A 60 -48.58 27.21 -12.00
CA GLY A 60 -48.34 26.53 -10.73
C GLY A 60 -46.99 25.80 -10.67
N GLY A 61 -46.53 25.46 -9.47
CA GLY A 61 -45.36 24.61 -9.24
C GLY A 61 -44.06 25.31 -8.81
N ALA A 62 -43.94 26.63 -8.91
CA ALA A 62 -42.66 27.35 -8.73
C ALA A 62 -41.85 27.03 -7.45
N ILE A 63 -42.51 26.67 -6.35
CA ILE A 63 -41.86 26.29 -5.07
C ILE A 63 -41.34 24.85 -5.12
N LEU A 64 -42.03 23.95 -5.82
CA LEU A 64 -41.63 22.56 -6.00
C LEU A 64 -40.32 22.47 -6.79
N ASP A 65 -40.23 23.18 -7.92
CA ASP A 65 -39.03 23.22 -8.76
C ASP A 65 -37.81 23.77 -8.00
N ILE A 66 -37.97 24.83 -7.21
CA ILE A 66 -36.90 25.39 -6.36
C ILE A 66 -36.50 24.39 -5.27
N THR A 67 -37.47 23.73 -4.64
CA THR A 67 -37.20 22.70 -3.61
C THR A 67 -36.49 21.48 -4.22
N TRP A 68 -36.87 21.06 -5.42
CA TRP A 68 -36.25 19.97 -6.16
C TRP A 68 -34.80 20.30 -6.56
N ALA A 69 -34.57 21.46 -7.18
CA ALA A 69 -33.23 21.91 -7.54
C ALA A 69 -32.31 22.08 -6.32
N LEU A 70 -32.84 22.63 -5.21
CA LEU A 70 -32.12 22.72 -3.94
C LEU A 70 -31.77 21.32 -3.37
N THR A 71 -32.72 20.38 -3.45
CA THR A 71 -32.53 19.00 -2.95
C THR A 71 -31.46 18.28 -3.76
N CYS A 72 -31.58 18.26 -5.09
CA CYS A 72 -30.61 17.61 -5.98
C CYS A 72 -29.19 18.18 -5.85
N LEU A 73 -29.06 19.48 -5.57
CA LEU A 73 -27.77 20.17 -5.41
C LEU A 73 -27.18 19.93 -3.99
N SER A 74 -27.95 20.16 -2.93
CA SER A 74 -27.41 20.26 -1.57
C SER A 74 -27.46 18.95 -0.78
N LEU A 75 -28.51 18.14 -0.95
CA LEU A 75 -28.69 16.93 -0.14
C LEU A 75 -27.59 15.88 -0.39
N PRO A 76 -27.22 15.53 -1.63
CA PRO A 76 -26.12 14.59 -1.88
C PRO A 76 -24.78 15.06 -1.30
N MET A 77 -24.45 16.34 -1.45
CA MET A 77 -23.17 16.90 -0.99
C MET A 77 -23.05 16.84 0.54
N VAL A 78 -24.12 17.14 1.27
CA VAL A 78 -24.17 17.01 2.73
C VAL A 78 -24.13 15.54 3.16
N VAL A 79 -24.93 14.67 2.54
CA VAL A 79 -25.01 13.24 2.91
C VAL A 79 -23.69 12.50 2.66
N LEU A 80 -23.08 12.67 1.49
CA LEU A 80 -21.79 12.04 1.17
C LEU A 80 -20.66 12.57 2.07
N THR A 81 -20.66 13.87 2.38
CA THR A 81 -19.69 14.46 3.33
C THR A 81 -19.87 13.89 4.74
N ALA A 82 -21.11 13.71 5.20
CA ALA A 82 -21.40 13.09 6.49
C ALA A 82 -20.97 11.60 6.53
N ILE A 83 -21.21 10.84 5.46
CA ILE A 83 -20.73 9.44 5.34
C ILE A 83 -19.21 9.38 5.36
N PHE A 84 -18.53 10.24 4.59
CA PHE A 84 -17.08 10.28 4.50
C PHE A 84 -16.41 10.63 5.85
N ILE A 85 -16.95 11.61 6.58
CA ILE A 85 -16.56 11.92 7.96
C ILE A 85 -16.85 10.72 8.88
N GLY A 86 -18.04 10.12 8.78
CA GLY A 86 -18.44 8.98 9.60
C GLY A 86 -17.52 7.76 9.44
N LEU A 87 -17.09 7.45 8.22
CA LEU A 87 -16.10 6.39 7.96
C LEU A 87 -14.74 6.71 8.58
N VAL A 88 -14.22 7.92 8.37
CA VAL A 88 -12.88 8.31 8.85
C VAL A 88 -12.79 8.37 10.38
N TYR A 89 -13.83 8.82 11.07
CA TYR A 89 -13.84 8.83 12.55
C TYR A 89 -14.31 7.51 13.17
N GLY A 90 -15.21 6.77 12.52
CA GLY A 90 -15.72 5.49 13.01
C GLY A 90 -14.71 4.33 12.91
N TYR A 91 -13.90 4.30 11.84
CA TYR A 91 -12.82 3.33 11.65
C TYR A 91 -11.45 3.89 12.04
N LYS A 92 -11.39 5.01 12.78
CA LYS A 92 -10.14 5.63 13.19
C LYS A 92 -9.38 4.70 14.14
N VAL A 93 -8.19 4.26 13.72
CA VAL A 93 -7.20 3.69 14.64
C VAL A 93 -6.81 4.81 15.60
N SER A 94 -7.25 4.70 16.85
CA SER A 94 -6.80 5.62 17.89
C SER A 94 -5.32 5.37 18.13
N ASN A 95 -4.56 6.45 18.31
CA ASN A 95 -3.24 6.36 18.92
C ASN A 95 -3.47 6.11 20.42
N SER A 96 -3.84 4.86 20.74
CA SER A 96 -4.30 4.44 22.07
C SER A 96 -3.23 4.70 23.12
N ARG A 97 -3.65 4.88 24.37
CA ARG A 97 -2.71 4.99 25.50
C ARG A 97 -1.92 3.68 25.69
N ASP A 98 -2.46 2.62 25.12
CA ASP A 98 -2.00 1.23 25.03
C ASP A 98 -1.18 0.99 23.74
N ALA A 99 -0.66 2.04 23.10
CA ALA A 99 0.43 1.94 22.14
C ALA A 99 1.70 1.48 22.88
N SER A 100 1.73 0.19 23.21
CA SER A 100 2.75 -0.46 24.01
C SER A 100 4.11 -0.19 23.42
N THR A 101 5.06 0.18 24.28
CA THR A 101 6.46 0.13 23.91
C THR A 101 6.80 -1.29 23.45
N ASP A 102 7.58 -1.36 22.37
CA ASP A 102 8.31 -2.57 21.98
C ASP A 102 9.22 -3.02 23.15
N LEU A 103 9.72 -4.26 23.14
CA LEU A 103 10.54 -4.84 24.23
C LEU A 103 11.90 -4.14 24.47
N THR A 104 12.23 -3.18 23.59
CA THR A 104 13.35 -2.23 23.65
C THR A 104 12.98 -0.86 24.26
N GLY A 105 11.74 -0.64 24.67
CA GLY A 105 11.22 0.65 25.17
C GLY A 105 10.83 1.65 24.07
N ARG A 106 11.02 1.30 22.78
CA ARG A 106 10.72 2.18 21.64
C ARG A 106 9.22 2.24 21.38
N ARG A 107 8.69 3.43 21.04
CA ARG A 107 7.32 3.61 20.54
C ARG A 107 7.31 3.85 19.04
N SER A 108 6.37 3.21 18.34
CA SER A 108 6.06 3.50 16.93
C SER A 108 5.41 4.87 16.81
N SER A 109 6.18 5.89 16.43
CA SER A 109 5.70 7.27 16.31
C SER A 109 4.86 7.46 15.03
N LEU A 110 3.54 7.26 15.15
CA LEU A 110 2.56 7.59 14.10
C LEU A 110 2.62 9.09 13.75
N ASP A 111 2.60 9.40 12.45
CA ASP A 111 2.77 10.76 11.93
C ASP A 111 1.54 11.63 12.21
N GLY A 112 1.76 12.73 12.93
CA GLY A 112 0.72 13.70 13.29
C GLY A 112 0.06 14.43 12.11
N SER A 113 0.61 14.37 10.90
CA SER A 113 0.02 14.99 9.69
C SER A 113 -1.17 14.22 9.10
N ALA A 114 -1.34 12.95 9.47
CA ALA A 114 -2.33 12.05 8.90
C ALA A 114 -3.37 11.57 9.93
N TYR A 115 -4.45 10.98 9.41
CA TYR A 115 -5.29 10.02 10.14
C TYR A 115 -4.95 8.60 9.69
N TYR A 116 -5.15 7.67 10.62
CA TYR A 116 -4.90 6.25 10.44
C TYR A 116 -6.24 5.53 10.63
N VAL A 117 -6.67 4.78 9.60
CA VAL A 117 -8.04 4.26 9.50
C VAL A 117 -7.99 2.77 9.14
N ASP A 118 -8.64 1.93 9.95
CA ASP A 118 -8.77 0.48 9.73
C ASP A 118 -9.90 0.21 8.72
N TYR A 119 -9.67 0.70 7.50
CA TYR A 119 -10.59 0.63 6.37
C TYR A 119 -9.80 0.66 5.07
N SER A 120 -10.29 0.01 4.02
CA SER A 120 -9.61 -0.06 2.71
C SER A 120 -9.51 1.32 2.05
N ALA A 121 -8.29 1.74 1.68
CA ALA A 121 -8.02 3.02 1.02
C ALA A 121 -8.89 3.20 -0.23
N THR A 122 -8.93 2.19 -1.10
CA THR A 122 -9.76 2.19 -2.32
C THR A 122 -11.23 2.44 -2.00
N ARG A 123 -11.79 1.77 -0.98
CA ARG A 123 -13.19 1.98 -0.56
C ARG A 123 -13.41 3.37 0.03
N LEU A 124 -12.45 3.90 0.79
CA LEU A 124 -12.55 5.21 1.42
C LEU A 124 -12.61 6.32 0.35
N VAL A 125 -11.67 6.32 -0.61
CA VAL A 125 -11.65 7.37 -1.65
C VAL A 125 -12.70 7.12 -2.74
N THR A 126 -13.26 5.92 -2.88
CA THR A 126 -14.47 5.71 -3.72
C THR A 126 -15.67 6.54 -3.21
N VAL A 127 -15.79 6.77 -1.90
CA VAL A 127 -16.83 7.68 -1.37
C VAL A 127 -16.52 9.15 -1.70
N SER A 128 -15.24 9.51 -1.78
CA SER A 128 -14.80 10.84 -2.22
C SER A 128 -15.15 11.09 -3.70
N SER A 129 -14.85 10.14 -4.59
CA SER A 129 -15.10 10.32 -6.04
C SER A 129 -16.58 10.37 -6.42
N TRP A 130 -17.48 9.89 -5.54
CA TRP A 130 -18.91 10.15 -5.69
C TRP A 130 -19.26 11.63 -5.49
N THR A 131 -18.51 12.37 -4.66
CA THR A 131 -18.75 13.83 -4.44
C THR A 131 -18.31 14.67 -5.64
N SER A 132 -17.15 14.38 -6.24
CA SER A 132 -16.67 15.06 -7.46
C SER A 132 -17.55 14.76 -8.69
N THR A 133 -18.01 13.51 -8.80
CA THR A 133 -19.00 13.10 -9.81
C THR A 133 -20.30 13.89 -9.67
N VAL A 134 -20.87 13.97 -8.46
CA VAL A 134 -22.15 14.69 -8.23
C VAL A 134 -22.01 16.20 -8.38
N ALA A 135 -20.90 16.81 -7.95
CA ALA A 135 -20.63 18.25 -8.17
C ALA A 135 -20.68 18.61 -9.67
N SER A 136 -20.12 17.73 -10.52
CA SER A 136 -20.06 17.92 -11.97
C SER A 136 -21.46 17.96 -12.61
N PHE A 137 -22.36 17.06 -12.23
CA PHE A 137 -23.74 17.06 -12.74
C PHE A 137 -24.62 18.18 -12.16
N THR A 138 -24.40 18.55 -10.90
CA THR A 138 -25.31 19.47 -10.17
C THR A 138 -25.20 20.93 -10.58
N THR A 139 -24.18 21.32 -11.36
CA THR A 139 -24.04 22.66 -11.97
C THR A 139 -25.27 23.07 -12.80
N THR A 140 -26.02 22.11 -13.36
CA THR A 140 -27.29 22.37 -14.07
C THR A 140 -28.39 22.93 -13.14
N PHE A 141 -28.54 22.39 -11.93
CA PHE A 141 -29.52 22.87 -10.95
C PHE A 141 -29.18 24.27 -10.40
N VAL A 142 -27.90 24.65 -10.39
CA VAL A 142 -27.46 26.03 -10.09
C VAL A 142 -28.17 27.01 -11.04
N MET A 143 -28.21 26.72 -12.35
CA MET A 143 -28.86 27.59 -13.34
C MET A 143 -30.38 27.64 -13.18
N VAL A 144 -31.02 26.52 -12.82
CA VAL A 144 -32.46 26.50 -12.50
C VAL A 144 -32.78 27.48 -11.39
N LEU A 145 -32.00 27.51 -10.31
CA LEU A 145 -32.18 28.46 -9.21
C LEU A 145 -31.90 29.92 -9.64
N VAL A 146 -30.86 30.16 -10.44
CA VAL A 146 -30.46 31.49 -10.98
C VAL A 146 -31.49 32.05 -11.96
N SER A 147 -32.23 31.21 -12.67
CA SER A 147 -33.24 31.66 -13.65
C SER A 147 -34.38 32.48 -13.01
N TYR A 148 -34.73 32.23 -11.74
CA TYR A 148 -35.78 32.95 -11.01
C TYR A 148 -35.47 34.43 -10.70
N PRO A 149 -34.32 34.80 -10.09
CA PRO A 149 -33.93 36.20 -9.93
C PRO A 149 -33.67 36.90 -11.27
N LEU A 150 -33.15 36.18 -12.28
CA LEU A 150 -32.98 36.75 -13.63
C LEU A 150 -34.32 37.15 -14.26
N ALA A 151 -35.32 36.26 -14.20
CA ALA A 151 -36.68 36.54 -14.68
C ALA A 151 -37.35 37.70 -13.92
N ARG A 152 -37.06 37.85 -12.61
CA ARG A 152 -37.54 39.00 -11.82
C ARG A 152 -36.93 40.31 -12.29
N ASP A 153 -35.61 40.36 -12.46
CA ASP A 153 -34.93 41.60 -12.84
C ASP A 153 -35.25 42.01 -14.28
N PHE A 154 -35.41 41.03 -15.18
CA PHE A 154 -35.90 41.26 -16.54
C PHE A 154 -37.30 41.86 -16.55
N LEU A 155 -38.24 41.29 -15.78
CA LEU A 155 -39.60 41.86 -15.61
C LEU A 155 -39.55 43.27 -15.01
N ARG A 156 -38.67 43.52 -14.04
CA ARG A 156 -38.53 44.83 -13.39
C ARG A 156 -38.07 45.90 -14.39
N LYS A 157 -37.03 45.62 -15.17
CA LYS A 157 -36.47 46.54 -16.18
C LYS A 157 -37.38 46.75 -17.39
N SER A 158 -38.10 45.70 -17.80
CA SER A 158 -39.15 45.80 -18.82
C SER A 158 -40.27 46.77 -18.40
N LYS A 159 -40.59 46.82 -17.10
CA LYS A 159 -41.62 47.73 -16.55
C LYS A 159 -41.12 49.14 -16.21
N SER A 160 -39.81 49.38 -16.10
CA SER A 160 -39.27 50.73 -15.84
C SER A 160 -39.09 51.58 -17.10
N GLY A 161 -39.45 51.07 -18.28
CA GLY A 161 -39.45 51.84 -19.54
C GLY A 161 -38.07 52.29 -20.02
N SER A 162 -36.99 51.69 -19.51
CA SER A 162 -35.60 52.10 -19.73
C SER A 162 -34.92 51.19 -20.77
N PRO A 163 -34.97 51.50 -22.08
CA PRO A 163 -34.53 50.57 -23.14
C PRO A 163 -33.05 50.21 -23.05
N GLU A 164 -32.18 51.15 -22.66
CA GLU A 164 -30.74 50.91 -22.46
C GLU A 164 -30.40 49.86 -21.38
N SER A 165 -31.36 49.49 -20.54
CA SER A 165 -31.18 48.50 -19.46
C SER A 165 -31.56 47.07 -19.84
N LEU A 166 -32.13 46.87 -21.04
CA LEU A 166 -32.58 45.60 -21.56
C LEU A 166 -31.50 44.93 -22.44
N PRO A 167 -31.42 43.59 -22.47
CA PRO A 167 -30.49 42.89 -23.35
C PRO A 167 -30.90 43.05 -24.82
N THR A 168 -29.90 43.19 -25.71
CA THR A 168 -30.12 43.02 -27.16
C THR A 168 -30.51 41.56 -27.48
N PRO A 169 -31.08 41.25 -28.65
CA PRO A 169 -31.47 39.87 -29.01
C PRO A 169 -30.32 38.86 -28.89
N TYR A 170 -29.09 39.27 -29.22
CA TYR A 170 -27.88 38.45 -29.06
C TYR A 170 -27.44 38.31 -27.59
N GLN A 171 -27.54 39.38 -26.79
CA GLN A 171 -27.30 39.27 -25.34
C GLN A 171 -28.34 38.38 -24.65
N LEU A 172 -29.59 38.34 -25.16
CA LEU A 172 -30.64 37.47 -24.66
C LEU A 172 -30.40 36.00 -25.03
N SER A 173 -29.94 35.70 -26.25
CA SER A 173 -29.57 34.31 -26.62
C SER A 173 -28.35 33.81 -25.83
N LEU A 174 -27.36 34.67 -25.56
CA LEU A 174 -26.27 34.37 -24.63
C LEU A 174 -26.79 34.06 -23.22
N ILE A 175 -27.72 34.84 -22.67
CA ILE A 175 -28.33 34.58 -21.35
C ILE A 175 -29.05 33.22 -21.34
N ILE A 176 -29.88 32.92 -22.34
CA ILE A 176 -30.63 31.65 -22.42
C ILE A 176 -29.67 30.47 -22.54
N GLY A 177 -28.61 30.58 -23.35
CA GLY A 177 -27.59 29.54 -23.49
C GLY A 177 -26.75 29.32 -22.23
N LEU A 178 -26.39 30.38 -21.50
CA LEU A 178 -25.70 30.28 -20.21
C LEU A 178 -26.58 29.63 -19.14
N LEU A 179 -27.89 29.93 -19.12
CA LEU A 179 -28.87 29.27 -18.24
C LEU A 179 -29.07 27.77 -18.57
N GLN A 180 -28.60 27.31 -19.72
CA GLN A 180 -28.57 25.87 -20.08
C GLN A 180 -27.23 25.19 -19.74
N GLY A 181 -26.27 25.92 -19.15
CA GLY A 181 -24.96 25.40 -18.77
C GLY A 181 -24.03 25.10 -19.97
N GLY A 182 -24.36 25.57 -21.16
CA GLY A 182 -23.60 25.27 -22.38
C GLY A 182 -22.26 25.99 -22.46
N PHE A 183 -21.19 25.27 -22.83
CA PHE A 183 -19.87 25.85 -23.07
C PHE A 183 -19.83 26.78 -24.31
N GLY A 184 -20.58 26.45 -25.37
CA GLY A 184 -20.69 27.28 -26.58
C GLY A 184 -21.10 28.74 -26.28
N PRO A 185 -22.21 28.98 -25.56
CA PRO A 185 -22.60 30.30 -25.08
C PRO A 185 -21.53 31.06 -24.29
N PHE A 186 -20.71 30.38 -23.48
CA PHE A 186 -19.56 31.01 -22.81
C PHE A 186 -18.48 31.43 -23.82
N TRP A 187 -18.14 30.58 -24.78
CA TRP A 187 -17.20 30.91 -25.85
C TRP A 187 -17.69 32.06 -26.74
N SER A 188 -18.97 32.08 -27.09
CA SER A 188 -19.60 33.18 -27.83
C SER A 188 -19.62 34.49 -27.02
N TRP A 189 -19.84 34.44 -25.70
CA TRP A 189 -19.67 35.60 -24.83
C TRP A 189 -18.20 36.10 -24.80
N LEU A 190 -17.22 35.19 -24.78
CA LEU A 190 -15.80 35.55 -24.83
C LEU A 190 -15.45 36.23 -26.16
N GLN A 191 -15.92 35.69 -27.29
CA GLN A 191 -15.79 36.32 -28.62
C GLN A 191 -16.45 37.71 -28.67
N TYR A 192 -17.66 37.84 -28.10
CA TYR A 192 -18.38 39.12 -27.99
C TYR A 192 -17.62 40.17 -27.17
N CYS A 193 -16.85 39.75 -26.16
CA CYS A 193 -15.98 40.66 -25.41
C CYS A 193 -14.82 41.23 -26.26
N PHE A 194 -14.37 40.54 -27.31
CA PHE A 194 -13.30 41.01 -28.21
C PHE A 194 -13.80 41.75 -29.48
N GLN A 195 -15.12 41.85 -29.70
CA GLN A 195 -15.67 42.65 -30.80
C GLN A 195 -15.52 44.16 -30.53
N LYS A 196 -15.11 44.92 -31.55
CA LYS A 196 -14.90 46.39 -31.46
C LYS A 196 -16.22 47.12 -31.20
N ASP A 197 -17.25 46.82 -31.99
CA ASP A 197 -18.53 47.55 -32.02
C ASP A 197 -19.56 47.00 -31.02
N ARG A 198 -19.08 46.54 -29.86
CA ARG A 198 -19.89 45.88 -28.83
C ARG A 198 -20.78 46.88 -28.07
N HIS A 199 -22.06 46.53 -27.93
CA HIS A 199 -22.99 47.26 -27.07
C HIS A 199 -22.67 47.06 -25.58
N ARG A 200 -23.10 47.99 -24.72
CA ARG A 200 -22.90 47.90 -23.26
C ARG A 200 -23.55 46.62 -22.71
N GLN A 201 -22.83 45.88 -21.88
CA GLN A 201 -23.32 44.61 -21.33
C GLN A 201 -24.30 44.84 -20.16
N PRO A 202 -25.50 44.23 -20.17
CA PRO A 202 -26.49 44.38 -19.12
C PRO A 202 -26.12 43.56 -17.88
N THR A 203 -26.51 44.02 -16.69
CA THR A 203 -26.18 43.34 -15.43
C THR A 203 -26.75 41.92 -15.31
N LEU A 204 -27.80 41.57 -16.07
CA LEU A 204 -28.33 40.20 -16.11
C LEU A 204 -27.35 39.20 -16.74
N LEU A 205 -26.64 39.62 -17.79
CA LEU A 205 -25.65 38.79 -18.48
C LEU A 205 -24.47 38.47 -17.55
N TRP A 206 -24.01 39.47 -16.77
CA TRP A 206 -22.99 39.27 -15.75
C TRP A 206 -23.44 38.37 -14.60
N VAL A 207 -24.69 38.48 -14.13
CA VAL A 207 -25.21 37.58 -13.08
C VAL A 207 -25.31 36.14 -13.57
N ALA A 208 -25.77 35.90 -14.79
CA ALA A 208 -25.79 34.56 -15.39
C ALA A 208 -24.37 33.99 -15.53
N LEU A 209 -23.47 34.75 -16.15
CA LEU A 209 -22.07 34.36 -16.36
C LEU A 209 -21.33 34.03 -15.05
N MET A 210 -21.41 34.92 -14.06
CA MET A 210 -20.76 34.72 -12.75
C MET A 210 -21.33 33.52 -11.99
N SER A 211 -22.62 33.20 -12.19
CA SER A 211 -23.21 32.00 -11.60
C SER A 211 -22.74 30.72 -12.28
N VAL A 212 -22.59 30.71 -13.61
CA VAL A 212 -22.01 29.57 -14.35
C VAL A 212 -20.57 29.36 -13.92
N LEU A 213 -19.75 30.42 -13.94
CA LEU A 213 -18.34 30.37 -13.56
C LEU A 213 -18.15 29.97 -12.09
N GLY A 214 -18.97 30.49 -11.17
CA GLY A 214 -18.93 30.10 -9.75
C GLY A 214 -19.25 28.62 -9.53
N GLY A 215 -20.28 28.10 -10.21
CA GLY A 215 -20.64 26.67 -10.14
C GLY A 215 -19.55 25.77 -10.72
N THR A 216 -19.06 26.07 -11.94
CA THR A 216 -18.04 25.24 -12.60
C THR A 216 -16.68 25.30 -11.90
N THR A 217 -16.22 26.48 -11.47
CA THR A 217 -14.94 26.59 -10.73
C THR A 217 -14.98 25.86 -9.39
N LEU A 218 -16.09 25.90 -8.66
CA LEU A 218 -16.22 25.18 -7.40
C LEU A 218 -16.32 23.65 -7.63
N SER A 219 -17.01 23.20 -8.69
CA SER A 219 -17.02 21.78 -9.09
C SER A 219 -15.62 21.29 -9.52
N LEU A 220 -14.86 22.10 -10.25
CA LEU A 220 -13.48 21.79 -10.65
C LEU A 220 -12.54 21.77 -9.42
N ALA A 221 -12.76 22.64 -8.44
CA ALA A 221 -12.02 22.62 -7.18
C ALA A 221 -12.30 21.34 -6.37
N ILE A 222 -13.56 20.86 -6.32
CA ILE A 222 -13.92 19.58 -5.69
C ILE A 222 -13.23 18.42 -6.42
N LEU A 223 -13.28 18.38 -7.76
CA LEU A 223 -12.58 17.38 -8.56
C LEU A 223 -11.05 17.41 -8.33
N GLY A 224 -10.45 18.59 -8.21
CA GLY A 224 -9.03 18.77 -7.89
C GLY A 224 -8.67 18.28 -6.48
N ALA A 225 -9.51 18.56 -5.48
CA ALA A 225 -9.31 18.08 -4.10
C ALA A 225 -9.49 16.56 -3.97
N ASP A 226 -10.46 15.99 -4.67
CA ASP A 226 -10.69 14.55 -4.79
C ASP A 226 -9.51 13.84 -5.49
N THR A 227 -9.03 14.41 -6.60
CA THR A 227 -7.82 13.91 -7.30
C THR A 227 -6.58 13.99 -6.41
N TRP A 228 -6.40 15.10 -5.68
CA TRP A 228 -5.30 15.25 -4.72
C TRP A 228 -5.38 14.21 -3.60
N LEU A 229 -6.57 13.99 -3.04
CA LEU A 229 -6.83 12.96 -2.03
C LEU A 229 -6.50 11.55 -2.54
N HIS A 230 -6.92 11.23 -3.77
CA HIS A 230 -6.59 9.96 -4.45
C HIS A 230 -5.08 9.75 -4.59
N ILE A 231 -4.31 10.80 -4.87
CA ILE A 231 -2.85 10.72 -5.06
C ILE A 231 -2.10 10.53 -3.74
N VAL A 232 -2.52 11.17 -2.65
CA VAL A 232 -1.76 11.17 -1.37
C VAL A 232 -2.29 10.21 -0.30
N THR A 233 -3.42 9.56 -0.53
CA THR A 233 -3.93 8.50 0.35
C THR A 233 -3.22 7.18 0.03
N SER A 234 -2.59 6.56 1.02
CA SER A 234 -1.86 5.30 0.84
C SER A 234 -2.23 4.27 1.90
N THR A 235 -2.14 2.99 1.57
CA THR A 235 -2.13 1.91 2.56
C THR A 235 -0.73 1.78 3.14
N ILE A 236 -0.62 1.59 4.45
CA ILE A 236 0.64 1.22 5.12
C ILE A 236 0.44 -0.06 5.94
N ASN A 237 1.52 -0.79 6.16
CA ASN A 237 1.60 -1.77 7.24
C ASN A 237 1.75 -1.00 8.55
N LEU A 238 0.89 -1.28 9.52
CA LEU A 238 1.10 -0.92 10.93
C LEU A 238 1.21 -2.20 11.74
N ASP A 239 2.37 -2.39 12.37
CA ASP A 239 2.55 -3.39 13.39
C ASP A 239 1.80 -2.95 14.66
N VAL A 240 0.66 -3.60 14.91
CA VAL A 240 -0.09 -3.48 16.16
C VAL A 240 0.51 -4.47 17.14
N LEU A 241 1.19 -3.94 18.15
CA LEU A 241 1.70 -4.71 19.25
C LEU A 241 0.60 -4.96 20.29
N SER A 242 0.52 -6.19 20.77
CA SER A 242 -0.21 -6.52 21.99
C SER A 242 0.50 -5.92 23.22
N PRO A 243 -0.18 -5.74 24.37
CA PRO A 243 0.53 -5.63 25.64
C PRO A 243 1.40 -6.88 25.87
N PRO A 244 2.56 -6.76 26.56
CA PRO A 244 3.36 -7.93 26.92
C PRO A 244 2.53 -8.96 27.70
N ALA A 245 2.73 -10.24 27.41
CA ALA A 245 2.03 -11.33 28.09
C ALA A 245 2.37 -11.35 29.59
N PRO A 246 1.38 -11.53 30.49
CA PRO A 246 1.62 -11.55 31.93
C PRO A 246 2.42 -12.78 32.38
N GLU A 247 2.27 -13.89 31.66
CA GLU A 247 3.06 -15.11 31.81
C GLU A 247 3.52 -15.55 30.40
N PRO A 248 4.83 -15.57 30.11
CA PRO A 248 5.38 -16.07 28.85
C PRO A 248 5.16 -17.57 28.68
N ALA A 249 4.69 -18.00 27.49
CA ALA A 249 4.26 -19.37 27.24
C ALA A 249 5.27 -20.23 26.46
N LEU A 250 6.31 -19.64 25.88
CA LEU A 250 7.24 -20.31 24.98
C LEU A 250 8.68 -20.32 25.50
N GLY A 251 9.41 -21.40 25.17
CA GLY A 251 10.78 -21.63 25.60
C GLY A 251 11.79 -21.44 24.47
N TYR A 252 12.05 -20.20 24.07
CA TYR A 252 13.07 -19.90 23.06
C TYR A 252 14.47 -19.69 23.65
N GLY A 253 14.55 -19.26 24.91
CA GLY A 253 15.79 -19.25 25.69
C GLY A 253 16.32 -20.66 25.98
N ARG A 254 17.53 -20.73 26.53
CA ARG A 254 18.16 -21.99 26.94
C ARG A 254 18.81 -21.87 28.31
N SER A 255 18.73 -22.96 29.06
CA SER A 255 19.47 -23.16 30.31
C SER A 255 20.09 -24.55 30.29
N LEU A 256 21.17 -24.71 31.03
CA LEU A 256 21.82 -26.00 31.24
C LEU A 256 20.83 -26.97 31.90
N ALA A 257 20.90 -28.27 31.62
CA ALA A 257 20.06 -29.24 32.31
C ALA A 257 20.37 -29.27 33.82
N PRO A 258 19.38 -29.45 34.72
CA PRO A 258 19.60 -29.39 36.17
C PRO A 258 20.72 -30.30 36.68
N GLU A 259 20.82 -31.50 36.11
CA GLU A 259 21.83 -32.52 36.39
C GLU A 259 23.26 -32.16 35.94
N CYS A 260 23.42 -31.08 35.16
CA CYS A 260 24.69 -30.61 34.61
C CYS A 260 25.23 -29.35 35.31
N TYR A 261 24.51 -28.80 36.29
CA TYR A 261 25.05 -27.74 37.13
C TYR A 261 26.07 -28.31 38.12
N ASN A 262 27.13 -27.53 38.38
CA ASN A 262 28.21 -27.85 39.32
C ASN A 262 28.96 -29.18 39.08
N THR A 263 28.89 -29.75 37.87
CA THR A 263 29.71 -30.90 37.47
C THR A 263 31.18 -30.48 37.34
N SER A 264 31.96 -30.65 38.41
CA SER A 264 33.43 -30.67 38.33
C SER A 264 33.86 -32.00 37.68
N PHE A 265 34.80 -31.93 36.75
CA PHE A 265 35.28 -33.13 36.09
C PHE A 265 36.15 -33.97 37.03
N THR A 266 35.95 -35.29 36.99
CA THR A 266 36.88 -36.29 37.54
C THR A 266 36.96 -37.47 36.58
N PRO A 267 38.17 -37.99 36.26
CA PRO A 267 38.32 -39.14 35.39
C PRO A 267 37.53 -40.36 35.90
N GLY A 268 36.68 -40.94 35.05
CA GLY A 268 35.89 -42.13 35.38
C GLY A 268 34.62 -41.89 36.20
N SER A 269 34.23 -40.65 36.51
CA SER A 269 32.91 -40.40 37.11
C SER A 269 31.77 -40.60 36.10
N LEU A 270 30.73 -41.32 36.51
CA LEU A 270 29.50 -41.53 35.73
C LEU A 270 28.57 -40.29 35.70
N THR A 271 28.94 -39.19 36.37
CA THR A 271 28.16 -37.94 36.46
C THR A 271 28.45 -36.97 35.30
N GLN A 272 28.63 -37.49 34.09
CA GLN A 272 28.98 -36.71 32.89
C GLN A 272 27.76 -36.44 32.02
N CYS A 273 27.57 -35.18 31.61
CA CYS A 273 26.38 -34.76 30.86
C CYS A 273 26.46 -34.93 29.34
N ILE A 274 27.64 -34.75 28.73
CA ILE A 274 27.84 -35.04 27.31
C ILE A 274 28.58 -36.36 27.20
N GLY A 275 27.98 -37.33 26.52
CA GLY A 275 28.62 -38.61 26.22
C GLY A 275 28.96 -39.45 27.46
N ASN A 276 28.03 -39.63 28.40
CA ASN A 276 28.18 -40.65 29.45
C ASN A 276 28.48 -42.01 28.79
N ILE A 277 29.62 -42.60 29.13
CA ILE A 277 30.02 -43.93 28.68
C ILE A 277 29.53 -44.93 29.72
N GLN A 278 28.37 -45.56 29.51
CA GLN A 278 28.04 -46.77 30.25
C GLN A 278 28.87 -47.93 29.69
N PRO A 279 29.70 -48.62 30.51
CA PRO A 279 30.40 -49.81 30.05
C PRO A 279 29.40 -50.97 29.86
N PRO A 280 29.46 -51.73 28.74
CA PRO A 280 30.42 -51.60 27.64
C PRO A 280 29.93 -50.68 26.51
N SER A 281 30.76 -49.67 26.18
CA SER A 281 30.79 -49.00 24.87
C SER A 281 29.44 -48.54 24.29
N GLN A 282 28.64 -47.81 25.08
CA GLN A 282 27.56 -46.99 24.53
C GLN A 282 27.74 -45.53 24.92
N ILE A 283 27.95 -44.67 23.91
CA ILE A 283 27.85 -43.22 24.02
C ILE A 283 26.38 -42.88 24.31
N ALA A 284 26.12 -41.89 25.18
CA ALA A 284 24.80 -41.30 25.35
C ALA A 284 24.28 -40.62 24.05
N PHE A 285 23.73 -41.42 23.15
CA PHE A 285 23.29 -41.02 21.80
C PHE A 285 22.45 -39.74 21.71
N PRO A 286 21.44 -39.45 22.57
CA PRO A 286 20.56 -38.30 22.33
C PRO A 286 21.28 -36.95 22.40
N THR A 287 22.22 -36.76 23.32
CA THR A 287 22.90 -35.46 23.50
C THR A 287 23.86 -35.17 22.35
N VAL A 288 24.61 -36.17 21.90
CA VAL A 288 25.52 -36.07 20.75
C VAL A 288 24.76 -35.97 19.42
N SER A 289 23.60 -36.64 19.30
CA SER A 289 22.74 -36.52 18.11
C SER A 289 22.18 -35.11 17.97
N GLU A 290 21.65 -34.54 19.05
CA GLU A 290 21.09 -33.19 19.06
C GLU A 290 22.16 -32.11 18.81
N ALA A 291 23.36 -32.30 19.38
CA ALA A 291 24.52 -31.47 19.09
C ALA A 291 24.91 -31.50 17.59
N THR A 292 24.96 -32.70 17.00
CA THR A 292 25.27 -32.90 15.57
C THR A 292 24.19 -32.25 14.69
N GLN A 293 22.91 -32.48 14.99
CA GLN A 293 21.79 -31.88 14.26
C GLN A 293 21.76 -30.35 14.40
N THR A 294 22.17 -29.79 15.55
CA THR A 294 22.29 -28.34 15.73
C THR A 294 23.42 -27.77 14.87
N SER A 295 24.60 -28.41 14.87
CA SER A 295 25.76 -27.98 14.08
C SER A 295 25.48 -28.01 12.58
N LEU A 296 24.74 -29.02 12.11
CA LEU A 296 24.30 -29.15 10.72
C LEU A 296 23.04 -28.33 10.37
N ASN A 297 22.46 -27.59 11.32
CA ASN A 297 21.21 -26.83 11.15
C ASN A 297 20.01 -27.70 10.69
N LEU A 298 19.98 -28.95 11.17
CA LEU A 298 18.92 -29.93 10.94
C LEU A 298 18.00 -30.14 12.15
N SER A 299 18.41 -29.70 13.35
CA SER A 299 17.62 -29.91 14.58
C SER A 299 16.26 -29.22 14.50
N SER A 300 15.24 -29.92 15.01
CA SER A 300 13.90 -29.35 15.21
C SER A 300 13.74 -28.64 16.56
N ILE A 301 14.71 -28.79 17.46
CA ILE A 301 14.70 -28.28 18.83
C ILE A 301 15.57 -27.03 18.94
N ASN A 302 16.82 -27.08 18.47
CA ASN A 302 17.85 -26.06 18.70
C ASN A 302 18.45 -25.49 17.40
N ALA A 303 18.90 -24.24 17.46
CA ALA A 303 19.69 -23.62 16.41
C ALA A 303 20.80 -22.75 17.00
N ALA A 304 22.01 -22.85 16.43
CA ALA A 304 23.11 -21.94 16.71
C ALA A 304 23.12 -20.78 15.71
N LEU A 305 22.78 -19.58 16.20
CA LEU A 305 22.76 -18.32 15.45
C LEU A 305 23.95 -17.44 15.80
N SER A 306 24.24 -16.45 14.95
CA SER A 306 25.26 -15.43 15.22
C SER A 306 24.62 -14.06 15.45
N CYS A 307 25.21 -13.26 16.34
CA CYS A 307 24.88 -11.84 16.55
C CYS A 307 26.14 -11.02 16.83
N SER A 308 26.02 -9.69 16.78
CA SER A 308 27.10 -8.77 17.18
C SER A 308 26.55 -7.77 18.19
N ILE A 309 27.31 -7.54 19.27
CA ILE A 309 26.98 -6.60 20.35
C ILE A 309 28.28 -5.89 20.74
N ASP A 310 28.30 -4.56 20.82
CA ASP A 310 29.50 -3.76 21.13
C ASP A 310 30.71 -4.07 20.23
N HIS A 311 30.47 -4.31 18.93
CA HIS A 311 31.45 -4.79 17.94
C HIS A 311 32.05 -6.19 18.21
N LYS A 312 31.61 -6.89 19.26
CA LYS A 312 31.99 -8.27 19.56
C LYS A 312 31.00 -9.23 18.90
N ASN A 313 31.53 -10.18 18.13
CA ASN A 313 30.72 -11.22 17.50
C ASN A 313 30.53 -12.41 18.45
N PHE A 314 29.31 -12.94 18.50
CA PHE A 314 28.92 -14.09 19.31
C PHE A 314 28.23 -15.13 18.45
N ALA A 315 28.39 -16.41 18.79
CA ALA A 315 27.43 -17.45 18.45
C ALA A 315 26.60 -17.78 19.70
N PHE A 316 25.28 -17.93 19.55
CA PHE A 316 24.34 -18.18 20.65
C PHE A 316 23.32 -19.26 20.29
N LEU A 317 22.83 -19.96 21.32
CA LEU A 317 21.84 -21.03 21.17
C LEU A 317 20.41 -20.48 21.30
N THR A 318 19.46 -21.01 20.54
CA THR A 318 18.04 -20.65 20.64
C THR A 318 17.18 -21.82 20.13
N ALA A 319 15.86 -21.75 20.25
CA ALA A 319 14.98 -22.72 19.62
C ALA A 319 15.07 -22.67 18.08
N ALA A 320 15.06 -23.83 17.43
CA ALA A 320 15.08 -23.92 15.96
C ALA A 320 13.83 -23.30 15.34
N ARG A 321 12.65 -23.69 15.83
CA ARG A 321 11.34 -23.18 15.40
C ARG A 321 10.94 -22.00 16.29
N ARG A 322 10.80 -20.82 15.67
CA ARG A 322 10.39 -19.57 16.33
C ARG A 322 9.25 -18.93 15.54
N ASN A 323 8.25 -18.41 16.22
CA ASN A 323 7.15 -17.66 15.59
C ASN A 323 7.68 -16.29 15.11
N PRO A 324 7.63 -15.96 13.81
CA PRO A 324 8.09 -14.65 13.31
C PRO A 324 7.22 -13.48 13.78
N ASN A 325 5.96 -13.75 14.15
CA ASN A 325 4.99 -12.75 14.62
C ASN A 325 5.00 -12.59 16.16
N LEU A 326 6.01 -13.15 16.84
CA LEU A 326 6.23 -12.96 18.27
C LEU A 326 7.55 -12.24 18.48
N ASP A 327 7.48 -11.04 19.03
CA ASP A 327 8.65 -10.39 19.61
C ASP A 327 8.83 -10.94 21.03
N PHE A 328 10.07 -11.26 21.40
CA PHE A 328 10.34 -11.85 22.71
C PHE A 328 11.71 -11.48 23.25
N ARG A 329 11.84 -11.55 24.58
CA ARG A 329 13.12 -11.50 25.28
C ARG A 329 13.35 -12.85 25.94
N ALA A 330 14.57 -13.36 25.87
CA ALA A 330 14.92 -14.64 26.49
C ALA A 330 16.41 -14.68 26.87
N SER A 331 16.75 -15.49 27.88
CA SER A 331 18.15 -15.74 28.24
C SER A 331 18.64 -17.07 27.68
N THR A 332 19.90 -17.10 27.25
CA THR A 332 20.57 -18.26 26.67
C THR A 332 22.07 -18.22 26.92
N TYR A 333 22.81 -19.20 26.43
CA TYR A 333 24.26 -19.16 26.37
C TYR A 333 24.77 -18.68 25.01
N ALA A 334 25.83 -17.90 25.08
CA ALA A 334 26.58 -17.42 23.93
C ALA A 334 28.08 -17.65 24.16
N ILE A 335 28.84 -17.75 23.08
CA ILE A 335 30.30 -17.85 23.09
C ILE A 335 30.87 -16.84 22.10
N SER A 336 31.94 -16.19 22.51
CA SER A 336 32.71 -15.29 21.65
C SER A 336 34.17 -15.69 21.72
N THR A 337 34.76 -15.89 20.55
CA THR A 337 36.15 -16.31 20.38
C THR A 337 36.87 -15.25 19.57
N THR A 338 38.12 -14.98 19.93
CA THR A 338 39.02 -14.07 19.21
C THR A 338 40.33 -14.80 18.97
N CYS A 339 40.79 -14.85 17.73
CA CYS A 339 42.03 -15.48 17.33
C CYS A 339 42.96 -14.46 16.67
N ALA A 340 44.26 -14.64 16.83
CA ALA A 340 45.29 -13.88 16.15
C ALA A 340 46.32 -14.83 15.52
N PRO A 341 46.88 -14.49 14.36
CA PRO A 341 48.05 -15.17 13.80
C PRO A 341 49.21 -15.24 14.81
N ALA A 342 49.86 -16.39 14.87
CA ALA A 342 50.95 -16.68 15.79
C ALA A 342 52.09 -17.48 15.15
N SER A 343 52.06 -17.76 13.84
CA SER A 343 53.10 -18.53 13.13
C SER A 343 54.51 -17.99 13.42
N LYS A 344 54.72 -16.67 13.29
CA LYS A 344 56.02 -16.05 13.62
C LYS A 344 56.32 -16.00 15.10
N ALA A 345 55.31 -15.74 15.93
CA ALA A 345 55.48 -15.75 17.40
C ALA A 345 55.91 -17.13 17.91
N CYS A 346 55.46 -18.19 17.24
CA CYS A 346 55.85 -19.58 17.44
C CYS A 346 57.15 -19.99 16.74
N ASN A 347 57.85 -19.08 16.05
CA ASN A 347 59.04 -19.39 15.25
C ASN A 347 58.81 -20.60 14.30
N LEU A 348 57.61 -20.70 13.71
CA LEU A 348 57.25 -21.77 12.78
C LEU A 348 58.12 -21.66 11.52
N GLN A 349 58.80 -22.76 11.19
CA GLN A 349 59.73 -22.79 10.07
C GLN A 349 59.15 -23.50 8.86
N ASN A 350 59.62 -23.08 7.68
CA ASN A 350 59.47 -23.84 6.45
C ASN A 350 60.14 -25.21 6.57
N ASP A 351 59.82 -26.12 5.65
CA ASP A 351 60.36 -27.48 5.63
C ASP A 351 61.91 -27.53 5.65
N ASN A 352 62.45 -27.79 6.84
CA ASN A 352 63.88 -27.80 7.17
C ASN A 352 64.26 -29.15 7.80
N THR A 353 65.55 -29.49 7.79
CA THR A 353 66.05 -30.67 8.51
C THR A 353 66.26 -30.37 9.99
N CYS A 354 65.68 -31.19 10.87
CA CYS A 354 65.75 -31.00 12.32
C CYS A 354 67.17 -31.19 12.88
N GLN A 355 67.96 -30.10 12.94
CA GLN A 355 69.29 -30.08 13.58
C GLN A 355 69.22 -29.61 15.05
N ARG A 356 68.49 -30.33 15.90
CA ARG A 356 68.45 -30.04 17.35
C ARG A 356 69.03 -31.21 18.16
N SER A 357 70.16 -30.96 18.83
CA SER A 357 70.84 -31.92 19.72
C SER A 357 69.96 -32.39 20.88
N ASP A 358 69.01 -31.55 21.28
CA ASP A 358 68.25 -31.68 22.52
C ASP A 358 66.81 -32.16 22.26
N GLY A 359 66.47 -32.55 21.02
CA GLY A 359 65.18 -33.15 20.69
C GLY A 359 64.70 -32.94 19.26
N CYS A 360 64.79 -34.01 18.46
CA CYS A 360 63.67 -34.46 17.63
C CYS A 360 63.34 -35.90 18.09
N PRO A 361 62.16 -36.17 18.68
CA PRO A 361 61.94 -37.36 19.50
C PRO A 361 61.56 -38.61 18.67
N LEU A 362 62.52 -39.18 17.93
CA LEU A 362 62.58 -40.62 17.70
C LEU A 362 64.02 -41.06 17.41
N GLY A 363 64.47 -42.15 18.02
CA GLY A 363 65.86 -42.63 17.98
C GLY A 363 66.27 -43.33 16.68
N ILE A 364 65.81 -42.85 15.52
CA ILE A 364 66.06 -43.45 14.21
C ILE A 364 66.42 -42.35 13.22
N ILE A 365 67.56 -42.47 12.53
CA ILE A 365 68.03 -41.44 11.60
C ILE A 365 67.25 -41.54 10.27
N GLN A 366 66.06 -40.95 10.24
CA GLN A 366 65.39 -40.58 9.00
C GLN A 366 65.51 -39.06 8.79
N TYR A 367 65.89 -38.65 7.59
CA TYR A 367 65.90 -37.24 7.17
C TYR A 367 64.49 -36.82 6.76
N THR A 368 63.54 -36.83 7.69
CA THR A 368 62.23 -36.21 7.48
C THR A 368 62.39 -34.70 7.35
N LEU A 369 61.67 -34.13 6.38
CA LEU A 369 61.48 -32.69 6.24
C LEU A 369 60.40 -32.27 7.23
N GLY A 370 60.73 -31.33 8.11
CA GLY A 370 59.87 -30.90 9.20
C GLY A 370 59.55 -29.41 9.13
N SER A 371 58.38 -29.03 9.61
CA SER A 371 57.97 -27.66 9.88
C SER A 371 57.96 -27.42 11.41
N PRO A 372 59.14 -27.31 12.05
CA PRO A 372 59.25 -27.17 13.49
C PRO A 372 58.72 -25.82 13.98
N TYR A 373 58.13 -25.83 15.18
CA TYR A 373 57.69 -24.64 15.90
C TYR A 373 57.98 -24.74 17.41
N ASN A 374 58.04 -23.58 18.05
CA ASN A 374 58.34 -23.41 19.47
C ASN A 374 57.62 -22.14 19.96
N CYS A 375 56.38 -22.30 20.43
CA CYS A 375 55.54 -21.21 20.93
C CYS A 375 55.79 -20.91 22.42
N SER A 376 56.02 -21.95 23.22
CA SER A 376 56.28 -21.85 24.66
C SER A 376 56.95 -23.14 25.17
N ALA A 377 57.29 -23.19 26.46
CA ALA A 377 57.74 -24.42 27.11
C ALA A 377 56.66 -25.54 27.12
N ASP A 378 55.39 -25.18 27.03
CA ASP A 378 54.24 -26.11 27.03
C ASP A 378 53.66 -26.31 25.60
N LEU A 379 54.27 -25.73 24.56
CA LEU A 379 53.83 -25.83 23.16
C LEU A 379 54.98 -25.70 22.16
N TYR A 380 55.47 -26.85 21.69
CA TYR A 380 56.43 -27.00 20.61
C TYR A 380 56.17 -28.32 19.86
N GLY A 381 56.73 -28.48 18.67
CA GLY A 381 56.56 -29.70 17.86
C GLY A 381 57.04 -29.52 16.42
N ASP A 382 56.68 -30.47 15.56
CA ASP A 382 56.97 -30.45 14.12
C ASP A 382 55.69 -30.72 13.33
N MET A 383 55.13 -29.68 12.71
CA MET A 383 53.83 -29.76 12.03
C MET A 383 53.80 -30.73 10.83
N ASN A 384 54.93 -31.31 10.39
CA ASN A 384 54.95 -32.31 9.32
C ASN A 384 55.26 -33.75 9.79
N ASN A 385 55.41 -33.99 11.10
CA ASN A 385 55.45 -35.35 11.64
C ASN A 385 54.01 -35.88 11.87
N PRO A 386 53.55 -36.93 11.15
CA PRO A 386 52.18 -37.44 11.30
C PRO A 386 51.94 -38.15 12.64
N ASP A 387 53.00 -38.65 13.30
CA ASP A 387 52.93 -39.22 14.64
C ASP A 387 53.01 -38.14 15.73
N ASP A 388 53.43 -36.91 15.40
CA ASP A 388 53.72 -35.85 16.38
C ASP A 388 53.65 -34.39 15.83
N PRO A 389 52.51 -33.91 15.29
CA PRO A 389 52.40 -32.52 14.82
C PRO A 389 52.29 -31.49 15.96
N GLY A 390 52.41 -31.95 17.21
CA GLY A 390 52.52 -31.16 18.42
C GLY A 390 52.79 -32.05 19.63
N SER A 391 54.01 -31.95 20.17
CA SER A 391 54.61 -32.88 21.14
C SER A 391 54.00 -32.78 22.52
N ALA A 392 52.80 -33.32 22.67
CA ALA A 392 52.15 -33.52 23.95
C ALA A 392 52.78 -34.70 24.73
N PHE A 393 54.01 -34.47 25.22
CA PHE A 393 54.67 -35.22 26.29
C PHE A 393 54.68 -36.76 26.13
N LEU A 394 55.57 -37.26 25.29
CA LEU A 394 56.10 -38.61 25.52
C LEU A 394 56.90 -38.59 26.85
N SER A 395 56.34 -39.27 27.85
CA SER A 395 56.61 -39.18 29.29
C SER A 395 56.04 -37.94 30.00
N ASN A 396 55.12 -38.20 30.95
CA ASN A 396 54.67 -37.33 32.04
C ASN A 396 53.89 -36.02 31.73
N GLY A 397 53.07 -35.93 30.66
CA GLY A 397 52.23 -34.72 30.49
C GLY A 397 51.15 -34.69 29.41
N SER A 398 50.68 -35.82 28.89
CA SER A 398 49.91 -35.88 27.63
C SER A 398 48.54 -35.16 27.65
N SER A 399 48.51 -33.89 27.25
CA SER A 399 47.29 -33.27 26.73
C SER A 399 46.94 -33.90 25.38
N PHE A 400 45.67 -34.17 25.14
CA PHE A 400 45.27 -34.91 23.94
C PHE A 400 45.09 -34.01 22.71
N GLY A 401 46.19 -33.78 22.00
CA GLY A 401 46.17 -33.22 20.63
C GLY A 401 45.26 -34.01 19.69
N THR A 402 44.68 -33.32 18.72
CA THR A 402 43.65 -33.88 17.82
C THR A 402 44.12 -33.82 16.37
N TYR A 403 44.85 -34.86 15.95
CA TYR A 403 45.72 -34.87 14.76
C TYR A 403 45.06 -35.35 13.46
N SER A 404 45.29 -34.67 12.32
CA SER A 404 44.65 -34.98 11.04
C SER A 404 45.58 -35.13 9.82
N ASN A 405 45.00 -35.55 8.68
CA ASN A 405 45.69 -35.69 7.39
C ASN A 405 46.16 -34.35 6.78
N ILE A 406 45.71 -33.21 7.32
CA ILE A 406 46.20 -31.86 7.00
C ILE A 406 47.06 -31.30 8.15
N ASN A 407 47.59 -32.21 8.98
CA ASN A 407 48.35 -31.96 10.20
C ASN A 407 47.65 -30.98 11.15
N PHE A 408 46.30 -30.93 11.11
CA PHE A 408 45.52 -30.08 12.00
C PHE A 408 45.76 -30.49 13.46
N PHE A 409 45.93 -29.51 14.34
CA PHE A 409 45.93 -29.71 15.78
C PHE A 409 45.14 -28.61 16.49
N LEU A 410 44.62 -28.94 17.67
CA LEU A 410 44.07 -28.00 18.63
C LEU A 410 44.55 -28.40 20.03
N GLN A 411 45.04 -27.45 20.80
CA GLN A 411 45.64 -27.65 22.12
C GLN A 411 45.16 -26.57 23.09
N MET A 412 44.57 -26.96 24.23
CA MET A 412 43.93 -26.04 25.17
C MET A 412 44.79 -25.70 26.39
N PHE A 413 44.62 -24.48 26.92
CA PHE A 413 45.42 -23.89 27.99
C PHE A 413 44.56 -23.12 28.99
N ARG A 414 44.95 -23.17 30.26
CA ARG A 414 44.30 -22.42 31.35
C ARG A 414 44.76 -20.96 31.43
N ARG A 415 45.90 -20.64 30.80
CA ARG A 415 46.54 -19.31 30.83
C ARG A 415 46.90 -18.81 29.42
N PRO A 416 46.99 -17.48 29.22
CA PRO A 416 47.47 -16.93 27.96
C PRO A 416 48.94 -17.27 27.70
N GLY A 417 49.38 -17.09 26.45
CA GLY A 417 50.77 -17.36 26.05
C GLY A 417 51.13 -18.84 26.01
N PHE A 418 50.13 -19.71 25.77
CA PHE A 418 50.30 -21.16 25.67
C PHE A 418 50.98 -21.75 26.91
N SER A 419 50.45 -21.44 28.09
CA SER A 419 50.97 -21.95 29.37
C SER A 419 49.87 -22.64 30.17
N ASP A 420 50.26 -23.60 31.01
CA ASP A 420 49.33 -24.36 31.88
C ASP A 420 48.30 -25.18 31.05
N PRO A 421 48.76 -26.21 30.31
CA PRO A 421 47.92 -27.00 29.40
C PRO A 421 46.86 -27.83 30.13
N ILE A 422 45.67 -27.94 29.53
CA ILE A 422 44.54 -28.70 30.09
C ILE A 422 44.71 -30.19 29.75
N GLY A 423 44.48 -31.09 30.72
CA GLY A 423 44.54 -32.54 30.52
C GLY A 423 45.87 -33.21 30.85
N SER A 424 46.73 -32.58 31.66
CA SER A 424 47.96 -33.19 32.17
C SER A 424 47.70 -34.36 33.15
N VAL A 425 48.72 -35.17 33.42
CA VAL A 425 48.62 -36.45 34.18
C VAL A 425 48.14 -36.27 35.63
N GLU A 426 48.16 -35.04 36.18
CA GLU A 426 47.59 -34.72 37.49
C GLU A 426 46.05 -34.62 37.50
N GLY A 427 45.39 -34.91 36.36
CA GLY A 427 43.95 -35.15 36.27
C GLY A 427 43.07 -33.90 36.24
N GLN A 428 43.65 -32.71 36.05
CA GLN A 428 42.92 -31.45 36.00
C GLN A 428 42.50 -31.09 34.56
N GLU A 429 41.36 -31.62 34.13
CA GLU A 429 40.68 -31.21 32.86
C GLU A 429 39.75 -29.99 33.04
N GLU A 430 39.81 -29.31 34.20
CA GLU A 430 39.02 -28.09 34.43
C GLU A 430 39.37 -27.00 33.41
N THR A 431 38.35 -26.61 32.63
CA THR A 431 38.46 -25.65 31.54
C THR A 431 37.90 -24.31 32.03
N PRO A 432 38.76 -23.32 32.34
CA PRO A 432 38.31 -22.06 32.91
C PRO A 432 37.47 -21.26 31.90
N ASN A 433 36.80 -20.21 32.40
CA ASN A 433 36.21 -19.17 31.57
C ASN A 433 36.94 -17.85 31.85
N PRO A 434 37.56 -17.16 30.87
CA PRO A 434 37.86 -17.67 29.53
C PRO A 434 38.82 -18.86 29.56
N PHE A 435 38.89 -19.59 28.45
CA PHE A 435 39.98 -20.52 28.17
C PHE A 435 40.78 -20.05 26.94
N TYR A 436 42.01 -20.54 26.85
CA TYR A 436 42.93 -20.23 25.77
C TYR A 436 43.19 -21.51 24.96
N PHE A 437 43.50 -21.39 23.68
CA PHE A 437 43.92 -22.53 22.87
C PHE A 437 44.83 -22.09 21.73
N ALA A 438 45.78 -22.97 21.40
CA ALA A 438 46.44 -22.97 20.11
C ALA A 438 45.65 -23.82 19.13
N LEU A 439 45.73 -23.48 17.85
CA LEU A 439 45.51 -24.43 16.76
C LEU A 439 46.51 -24.18 15.64
N GLY A 440 46.68 -25.15 14.76
CA GLY A 440 47.44 -25.00 13.54
C GLY A 440 47.19 -26.15 12.57
N GLY A 441 47.86 -26.10 11.43
CA GLY A 441 47.80 -27.12 10.39
C GLY A 441 48.36 -26.63 9.06
N THR A 442 48.65 -27.57 8.16
CA THR A 442 49.06 -27.29 6.78
C THR A 442 47.83 -27.29 5.87
N VAL A 443 47.67 -26.25 5.06
CA VAL A 443 46.43 -26.06 4.28
C VAL A 443 46.72 -25.40 2.94
N ALA A 444 45.99 -25.80 1.90
CA ALA A 444 46.03 -25.09 0.62
C ALA A 444 45.47 -23.68 0.78
N THR A 445 46.15 -22.67 0.24
CA THR A 445 45.80 -21.25 0.41
C THR A 445 45.40 -20.58 -0.91
N SER A 446 44.66 -19.47 -0.82
CA SER A 446 44.57 -18.52 -1.94
C SER A 446 45.95 -17.88 -2.20
N ASN A 447 46.22 -17.44 -3.44
CA ASN A 447 47.50 -16.76 -3.77
C ASN A 447 47.76 -15.52 -2.89
N ALA A 448 46.70 -14.79 -2.52
CA ALA A 448 46.82 -13.62 -1.64
C ALA A 448 47.16 -14.01 -0.20
N LEU A 449 46.67 -15.15 0.28
CA LEU A 449 46.95 -15.67 1.61
C LEU A 449 48.33 -16.37 1.69
N SER A 450 48.86 -16.95 0.61
CA SER A 450 50.24 -17.46 0.57
C SER A 450 51.29 -16.35 0.59
N ASP A 451 50.94 -15.15 0.14
CA ASP A 451 51.79 -13.96 0.21
C ASP A 451 51.72 -13.25 1.59
N ASP A 452 50.86 -13.72 2.51
CA ASP A 452 50.71 -13.15 3.86
C ASP A 452 51.95 -13.47 4.72
N PRO A 453 52.49 -12.52 5.50
CA PRO A 453 53.66 -12.75 6.33
C PRO A 453 53.57 -13.96 7.28
N GLU A 454 52.39 -14.35 7.75
CA GLU A 454 52.21 -15.46 8.70
C GLU A 454 51.94 -16.82 8.02
N ALA A 455 51.91 -16.85 6.68
CA ALA A 455 51.86 -18.08 5.89
C ALA A 455 53.27 -18.66 5.73
N ILE A 456 53.51 -19.84 6.32
CA ILE A 456 54.81 -20.50 6.23
C ILE A 456 54.72 -21.60 5.16
N ALA A 457 55.34 -21.38 4.00
CA ALA A 457 55.25 -22.28 2.87
C ALA A 457 55.80 -23.69 3.19
N SER A 458 55.03 -24.73 2.82
CA SER A 458 55.48 -26.12 2.88
C SER A 458 56.08 -26.58 1.55
N ASN A 459 56.93 -27.61 1.60
CA ASN A 459 57.55 -28.26 0.44
C ASN A 459 56.52 -28.89 -0.53
N GLN A 460 55.28 -29.14 -0.07
CA GLN A 460 54.17 -29.49 -0.95
C GLN A 460 53.60 -28.21 -1.56
N ASN A 461 53.97 -27.98 -2.83
CA ASN A 461 53.54 -26.81 -3.63
C ASN A 461 52.05 -26.46 -3.39
N PHE A 462 51.80 -25.17 -3.12
CA PHE A 462 50.49 -24.57 -2.83
C PHE A 462 49.92 -24.78 -1.41
N ASN A 463 50.61 -25.48 -0.51
CA ASN A 463 50.25 -25.54 0.91
C ASN A 463 51.05 -24.57 1.78
N SER A 464 50.39 -23.93 2.74
CA SER A 464 51.00 -23.10 3.79
C SER A 464 50.61 -23.59 5.18
N ALA A 465 51.55 -23.52 6.12
CA ALA A 465 51.36 -23.82 7.53
C ALA A 465 51.00 -22.55 8.31
N PHE A 466 50.05 -22.66 9.24
CA PHE A 466 49.65 -21.57 10.15
C PHE A 466 49.54 -22.06 11.59
N ILE A 467 49.79 -21.18 12.55
CA ILE A 467 49.40 -21.35 13.97
C ILE A 467 48.63 -20.11 14.42
N PHE A 468 47.52 -20.30 15.14
CA PHE A 468 46.74 -19.22 15.74
C PHE A 468 46.77 -19.29 17.27
N ASN A 469 46.83 -18.12 17.91
CA ASN A 469 46.60 -17.92 19.33
C ASN A 469 45.14 -17.49 19.53
N CYS A 470 44.33 -18.31 20.19
CA CYS A 470 42.90 -18.07 20.39
C CYS A 470 42.52 -17.95 21.87
N THR A 471 41.60 -17.04 22.16
CA THR A 471 40.91 -16.92 23.46
C THR A 471 39.42 -17.09 23.22
N SER A 472 38.76 -17.92 24.01
CA SER A 472 37.30 -18.06 23.98
C SER A 472 36.69 -17.75 25.35
N THR A 473 35.57 -17.02 25.34
CA THR A 473 34.82 -16.66 26.55
C THR A 473 33.36 -17.07 26.37
N VAL A 474 32.83 -17.74 27.39
CA VAL A 474 31.43 -18.17 27.47
C VAL A 474 30.62 -17.13 28.25
N TYR A 475 29.41 -16.83 27.79
CA TYR A 475 28.54 -15.78 28.31
C TYR A 475 27.11 -16.27 28.50
N GLU A 476 26.42 -15.72 29.50
CA GLU A 476 24.96 -15.73 29.56
C GLU A 476 24.46 -14.47 28.84
N LEU A 477 23.58 -14.65 27.86
CA LEU A 477 23.05 -13.61 26.97
C LEU A 477 21.54 -13.50 27.16
N ASP A 478 21.06 -12.35 27.63
CA ASP A 478 19.64 -11.97 27.60
C ASP A 478 19.39 -11.18 26.30
N TYR A 479 18.84 -11.86 25.29
CA TYR A 479 18.63 -11.32 23.94
C TYR A 479 17.17 -10.97 23.68
N ILE A 480 16.97 -10.01 22.78
CA ILE A 480 15.67 -9.56 22.29
C ILE A 480 15.57 -9.90 20.81
N MET A 481 14.52 -10.61 20.42
CA MET A 481 14.14 -10.83 19.03
C MET A 481 12.93 -9.95 18.69
N ILE A 482 13.02 -9.20 17.59
CA ILE A 482 11.94 -8.37 17.04
C ILE A 482 11.77 -8.72 15.57
N ASN A 483 10.53 -8.94 15.12
CA ASN A 483 10.18 -9.29 13.74
C ASN A 483 11.05 -10.45 13.19
N GLY A 484 11.24 -11.49 14.00
CA GLY A 484 12.08 -12.65 13.69
C GLY A 484 13.60 -12.42 13.69
N THR A 485 14.09 -11.19 13.93
CA THR A 485 15.51 -10.80 13.87
C THR A 485 16.09 -10.41 15.23
N PHE A 486 17.41 -10.53 15.40
CA PHE A 486 18.09 -10.10 16.63
C PHE A 486 18.11 -8.57 16.72
N ALA A 487 17.55 -8.01 17.80
CA ALA A 487 17.39 -6.57 17.98
C ALA A 487 18.31 -5.95 19.04
N GLY A 488 19.04 -6.79 19.79
CA GLY A 488 19.94 -6.38 20.86
C GLY A 488 19.88 -7.35 22.05
N GLY A 489 20.69 -7.09 23.07
CA GLY A 489 20.73 -7.89 24.28
C GLY A 489 21.85 -7.46 25.22
N ASN A 490 21.77 -7.92 26.47
CA ASN A 490 22.83 -7.75 27.47
C ASN A 490 23.54 -9.10 27.68
N TYR A 491 24.86 -9.09 27.82
CA TYR A 491 25.64 -10.30 28.10
C TYR A 491 26.46 -10.17 29.39
N THR A 492 26.59 -11.27 30.12
CA THR A 492 27.44 -11.41 31.31
C THR A 492 28.29 -12.66 31.19
N LYS A 493 29.46 -12.70 31.85
CA LYS A 493 30.38 -13.84 31.75
C LYS A 493 29.82 -15.04 32.52
N ALA A 494 29.70 -16.20 31.85
CA ALA A 494 29.11 -17.40 32.44
C ALA A 494 30.03 -18.08 33.48
N ASN A 495 29.45 -18.92 34.34
CA ASN A 495 30.19 -19.76 35.28
C ASN A 495 31.02 -20.84 34.57
N ALA A 496 32.13 -21.26 35.20
CA ALA A 496 33.08 -22.23 34.64
C ALA A 496 32.48 -23.63 34.36
N THR A 497 31.32 -23.96 34.94
CA THR A 497 30.58 -25.19 34.67
C THR A 497 30.32 -25.40 33.17
N LEU A 498 30.03 -24.32 32.42
CA LEU A 498 29.75 -24.43 31.00
C LEU A 498 31.03 -24.51 30.14
N SER A 499 32.10 -23.83 30.54
CA SER A 499 33.41 -23.99 29.90
C SER A 499 34.01 -25.38 30.16
N ASN A 500 33.77 -25.98 31.33
CA ASN A 500 34.09 -27.40 31.61
C ASN A 500 33.37 -28.35 30.64
N ASN A 501 32.06 -28.18 30.46
CA ASN A 501 31.28 -29.01 29.52
C ASN A 501 31.74 -28.80 28.06
N ILE A 502 32.10 -27.56 27.67
CA ILE A 502 32.72 -27.27 26.36
C ILE A 502 34.06 -27.97 26.21
N GLY A 503 34.96 -27.84 27.20
CA GLY A 503 36.28 -28.49 27.20
C GLY A 503 36.16 -29.99 27.03
N TRP A 504 35.21 -30.64 27.71
CA TRP A 504 34.93 -32.06 27.53
C TRP A 504 34.56 -32.44 26.09
N THR A 505 33.81 -31.62 25.34
CA THR A 505 33.51 -31.89 23.91
C THR A 505 34.71 -31.75 22.97
N LEU A 506 35.75 -31.04 23.41
CA LEU A 506 37.00 -30.84 22.68
C LEU A 506 38.09 -31.83 23.12
N LEU A 507 38.04 -32.31 24.37
CA LEU A 507 39.08 -33.12 25.01
C LEU A 507 38.71 -34.59 25.24
N ASN A 508 37.44 -35.00 25.22
CA ASN A 508 37.07 -36.42 25.30
C ASN A 508 37.31 -37.15 23.97
N ALA A 509 37.87 -38.37 24.00
CA ALA A 509 38.26 -39.12 22.81
C ALA A 509 37.11 -39.48 21.86
N ASP A 510 35.92 -39.79 22.39
CA ASP A 510 34.75 -40.15 21.58
C ASP A 510 34.04 -38.90 21.01
N ALA A 511 33.98 -37.81 21.79
CA ALA A 511 33.45 -36.53 21.34
C ALA A 511 34.37 -35.82 20.32
N ARG A 512 35.70 -36.00 20.47
CA ARG A 512 36.75 -35.40 19.62
C ARG A 512 36.50 -35.61 18.13
N ALA A 513 35.97 -36.76 17.71
CA ALA A 513 35.71 -37.04 16.29
C ALA A 513 34.69 -36.07 15.66
N LEU A 514 33.63 -35.71 16.41
CA LEU A 514 32.62 -34.75 15.95
C LEU A 514 33.17 -33.32 15.96
N SER A 515 33.85 -32.93 17.04
CA SER A 515 34.34 -31.55 17.18
C SER A 515 35.46 -31.23 16.19
N ARG A 516 36.43 -32.15 16.04
CA ARG A 516 37.47 -32.11 15.01
C ARG A 516 36.91 -31.85 13.62
N ASN A 517 36.04 -32.72 13.10
CA ASN A 517 35.65 -32.68 11.69
C ASN A 517 34.98 -31.35 11.31
N ASN A 518 34.23 -30.73 12.22
CA ASN A 518 33.65 -29.40 12.04
C ASN A 518 34.72 -28.28 12.07
N LEU A 519 35.66 -28.32 13.02
CA LEU A 519 36.72 -27.31 13.17
C LEU A 519 37.78 -27.40 12.06
N GLU A 520 38.17 -28.61 11.68
CA GLU A 520 39.09 -28.92 10.57
C GLU A 520 38.49 -28.42 9.25
N SER A 521 37.19 -28.66 9.02
CA SER A 521 36.45 -28.11 7.87
C SER A 521 36.37 -26.57 7.91
N ALA A 522 36.21 -25.95 9.08
CA ALA A 522 36.21 -24.49 9.23
C ALA A 522 37.61 -23.88 8.96
N PHE A 523 38.69 -24.58 9.33
CA PHE A 523 40.07 -24.18 9.03
C PHE A 523 40.34 -24.23 7.52
N ILE A 524 40.04 -25.35 6.87
CA ILE A 524 40.17 -25.50 5.40
C ILE A 524 39.32 -24.45 4.66
N SER A 525 38.07 -24.25 5.09
CA SER A 525 37.16 -23.27 4.50
C SER A 525 37.64 -21.83 4.68
N GLY A 526 38.32 -21.52 5.80
CA GLY A 526 38.89 -20.20 6.05
C GLY A 526 40.05 -19.87 5.10
N ALA A 527 41.01 -20.79 4.97
CA ALA A 527 42.19 -20.62 4.10
C ALA A 527 41.84 -20.40 2.61
N GLN A 528 40.69 -20.91 2.17
CA GLN A 528 40.20 -20.80 0.79
C GLN A 528 39.33 -19.54 0.55
N GLN A 529 38.71 -18.98 1.59
CA GLN A 529 37.79 -17.83 1.48
C GLN A 529 38.40 -16.49 1.92
N THR A 530 39.66 -16.47 2.35
CA THR A 530 40.31 -15.29 2.92
C THR A 530 41.65 -14.97 2.24
N ASN A 531 42.09 -13.72 2.42
CA ASN A 531 43.26 -13.15 1.75
C ASN A 531 44.32 -12.63 2.74
N THR A 532 44.09 -12.75 4.04
CA THR A 532 45.06 -12.38 5.09
C THR A 532 44.94 -13.32 6.28
N SER A 533 46.04 -13.55 6.99
CA SER A 533 46.10 -14.45 8.15
C SER A 533 45.16 -14.00 9.28
N GLN A 534 44.99 -12.69 9.52
CA GLN A 534 44.01 -12.20 10.50
C GLN A 534 42.57 -12.47 10.06
N SER A 535 42.21 -12.26 8.77
CA SER A 535 40.85 -12.56 8.31
C SER A 535 40.56 -14.06 8.30
N PHE A 536 41.57 -14.91 8.09
CA PHE A 536 41.51 -16.35 8.30
C PHE A 536 41.27 -16.68 9.80
N ALA A 537 42.03 -16.09 10.72
CA ALA A 537 41.85 -16.26 12.16
C ALA A 537 40.45 -15.82 12.64
N ASP A 538 39.93 -14.69 12.12
CA ASP A 538 38.59 -14.18 12.42
C ASP A 538 37.47 -15.08 11.85
N PHE A 539 37.68 -15.70 10.68
CA PHE A 539 36.79 -16.70 10.11
C PHE A 539 36.75 -17.96 10.98
N PHE A 540 37.92 -18.49 11.36
CA PHE A 540 38.01 -19.65 12.24
C PHE A 540 37.37 -19.36 13.61
N ALA A 541 37.62 -18.19 14.20
CA ALA A 541 37.06 -17.83 15.50
C ALA A 541 35.52 -17.83 15.51
N GLN A 542 34.88 -17.40 14.41
CA GLN A 542 33.43 -17.49 14.23
C GLN A 542 32.96 -18.94 14.02
N GLY A 543 33.68 -19.71 13.21
CA GLY A 543 33.42 -21.14 13.00
C GLY A 543 33.50 -21.95 14.31
N PHE A 544 34.57 -21.76 15.09
CA PHE A 544 34.76 -22.34 16.42
C PHE A 544 33.63 -21.95 17.37
N SER A 545 33.26 -20.67 17.41
CA SER A 545 32.17 -20.20 18.26
C SER A 545 30.84 -20.90 17.92
N ARG A 546 30.48 -20.98 16.64
CA ARG A 546 29.23 -21.62 16.19
C ARG A 546 29.23 -23.14 16.38
N SER A 547 30.36 -23.79 16.13
CA SER A 547 30.53 -25.23 16.33
C SER A 547 30.43 -25.58 17.82
N THR A 548 31.16 -24.86 18.67
CA THR A 548 31.21 -25.11 20.12
C THR A 548 29.87 -24.86 20.81
N ILE A 549 29.14 -23.80 20.46
CA ILE A 549 27.80 -23.57 21.02
C ILE A 549 26.77 -24.61 20.54
N SER A 550 27.00 -25.24 19.37
CA SER A 550 26.20 -26.36 18.90
C SER A 550 26.51 -27.66 19.65
N MET A 551 27.77 -27.88 20.05
CA MET A 551 28.20 -29.10 20.76
C MET A 551 27.55 -29.27 22.14
N ILE A 552 27.26 -28.16 22.82
CA ILE A 552 26.51 -28.18 24.09
C ILE A 552 24.98 -28.24 23.94
N ALA A 553 24.43 -28.16 22.71
CA ALA A 553 22.98 -28.01 22.53
C ALA A 553 22.17 -29.15 23.15
N GLY A 554 22.69 -30.39 23.05
CA GLY A 554 22.08 -31.59 23.61
C GLY A 554 22.06 -31.69 25.14
N ILE A 555 22.69 -30.76 25.88
CA ILE A 555 22.60 -30.67 27.35
C ILE A 555 21.89 -29.38 27.81
N THR A 556 21.18 -28.71 26.90
CA THR A 556 20.36 -27.55 27.24
C THR A 556 18.88 -27.84 27.15
N ASN A 557 18.13 -27.41 28.17
CA ASN A 557 16.68 -27.45 28.19
C ASN A 557 16.10 -26.09 27.73
N PRO A 558 14.88 -26.09 27.16
CA PRO A 558 14.16 -24.85 26.87
C PRO A 558 13.93 -24.02 28.14
N LYS A 559 14.45 -22.79 28.17
CA LYS A 559 14.15 -21.79 29.19
C LYS A 559 13.01 -20.92 28.69
N MET A 560 11.97 -20.73 29.50
CA MET A 560 10.86 -19.82 29.19
C MET A 560 11.39 -18.41 28.91
N ASN A 561 10.74 -17.71 27.98
CA ASN A 561 11.02 -16.32 27.65
C ASN A 561 10.78 -15.42 28.89
N SER A 562 11.50 -14.31 28.99
CA SER A 562 11.35 -13.33 30.08
C SER A 562 10.32 -12.24 29.77
N ALA A 563 10.00 -12.04 28.48
CA ALA A 563 8.85 -11.26 28.02
C ALA A 563 8.43 -11.74 26.63
N GLU A 564 7.13 -11.69 26.33
CA GLU A 564 6.54 -12.06 25.03
C GLU A 564 5.53 -10.99 24.59
N GLN A 565 5.52 -10.68 23.29
CA GLN A 565 4.66 -9.66 22.70
C GLN A 565 4.22 -10.09 21.29
N LEU A 566 2.92 -10.25 21.07
CA LEU A 566 2.38 -10.60 19.76
C LEU A 566 2.32 -9.36 18.85
N ARG A 567 2.87 -9.50 17.63
CA ARG A 567 2.89 -8.49 16.58
C ARG A 567 1.89 -8.85 15.49
N GLU A 568 0.81 -8.08 15.38
CA GLU A 568 -0.13 -8.15 14.26
C GLU A 568 0.19 -7.07 13.22
N ASN A 569 0.70 -7.47 12.06
CA ASN A 569 0.80 -6.55 10.91
C ASN A 569 -0.61 -6.31 10.32
N ARG A 570 -1.11 -5.07 10.42
CA ARG A 570 -2.40 -4.65 9.86
C ARG A 570 -2.22 -3.64 8.72
N LEU A 571 -2.87 -3.91 7.59
CA LEU A 571 -2.94 -3.00 6.44
C LEU A 571 -3.97 -1.89 6.69
N ILE A 572 -3.50 -0.70 7.07
CA ILE A 572 -4.34 0.44 7.41
C ILE A 572 -4.17 1.60 6.41
N THR A 573 -5.19 2.45 6.28
CA THR A 573 -5.12 3.63 5.41
C THR A 573 -4.49 4.81 6.14
N ARG A 574 -3.42 5.37 5.58
CA ARG A 574 -2.87 6.70 5.92
C ARG A 574 -3.59 7.75 5.07
N LEU A 575 -4.37 8.59 5.73
CA LEU A 575 -5.20 9.64 5.13
C LEU A 575 -4.67 11.03 5.52
N PRO A 576 -4.00 11.77 4.63
CA PRO A 576 -3.47 13.11 4.97
C PRO A 576 -4.58 14.12 5.30
N LYS A 577 -4.41 14.88 6.39
CA LYS A 577 -5.44 15.78 6.92
C LYS A 577 -5.81 16.92 5.97
N ALA A 578 -4.84 17.45 5.22
CA ALA A 578 -5.03 18.61 4.35
C ALA A 578 -6.09 18.38 3.25
N PRO A 579 -5.94 17.44 2.29
CA PRO A 579 -6.94 17.19 1.25
C PRO A 579 -8.29 16.74 1.83
N PHE A 580 -8.28 15.96 2.92
CA PHE A 580 -9.50 15.54 3.63
C PHE A 580 -10.34 16.75 4.07
N PHE A 581 -9.74 17.72 4.76
CA PHE A 581 -10.47 18.93 5.17
C PHE A 581 -10.77 19.87 3.98
N THR A 582 -9.89 19.97 2.98
CA THR A 582 -10.15 20.77 1.77
C THR A 582 -11.41 20.28 1.04
N LEU A 583 -11.56 18.97 0.83
CA LEU A 583 -12.74 18.39 0.18
C LEU A 583 -14.02 18.67 0.99
N ILE A 584 -13.99 18.46 2.31
CA ILE A 584 -15.13 18.74 3.20
C ILE A 584 -15.56 20.21 3.10
N VAL A 585 -14.61 21.15 3.15
CA VAL A 585 -14.89 22.59 3.05
C VAL A 585 -15.50 22.94 1.68
N LEU A 586 -14.96 22.41 0.58
CA LEU A 586 -15.47 22.68 -0.76
C LEU A 586 -16.89 22.11 -0.96
N ASN A 587 -17.17 20.89 -0.47
CA ASN A 587 -18.50 20.28 -0.54
C ASN A 587 -19.54 21.08 0.27
N LEU A 588 -19.17 21.57 1.46
CA LEU A 588 -20.03 22.41 2.28
C LEU A 588 -20.25 23.81 1.67
N LEU A 589 -19.23 24.39 1.03
CA LEU A 589 -19.37 25.64 0.27
C LEU A 589 -20.31 25.47 -0.93
N PHE A 590 -20.27 24.33 -1.62
CA PHE A 590 -21.16 24.05 -2.76
C PHE A 590 -22.62 23.87 -2.31
N ALA A 591 -22.86 23.17 -1.20
CA ALA A 591 -24.18 23.08 -0.57
C ALA A 591 -24.68 24.47 -0.09
N ALA A 592 -23.81 25.28 0.52
CA ALA A 592 -24.15 26.64 0.96
C ALA A 592 -24.50 27.57 -0.22
N LEU A 593 -23.80 27.45 -1.37
CA LEU A 593 -24.14 28.15 -2.60
C LEU A 593 -25.55 27.79 -3.09
N GLY A 594 -25.90 26.50 -3.09
CA GLY A 594 -27.25 26.04 -3.43
C GLY A 594 -28.34 26.60 -2.52
N ILE A 595 -28.11 26.59 -1.20
CA ILE A 595 -29.02 27.18 -0.20
C ILE A 595 -29.19 28.69 -0.43
N ALA A 596 -28.09 29.43 -0.64
CA ALA A 596 -28.12 30.85 -0.89
C ALA A 596 -28.90 31.20 -2.17
N LEU A 597 -28.67 30.47 -3.27
CA LEU A 597 -29.39 30.64 -4.53
C LEU A 597 -30.88 30.30 -4.40
N ALA A 598 -31.24 29.27 -3.63
CA ALA A 598 -32.64 28.94 -3.35
C ALA A 598 -33.34 30.03 -2.53
N VAL A 599 -32.67 30.61 -1.52
CA VAL A 599 -33.18 31.77 -0.77
C VAL A 599 -33.39 32.97 -1.71
N VAL A 600 -32.44 33.28 -2.59
CA VAL A 600 -32.57 34.36 -3.59
C VAL A 600 -33.70 34.09 -4.59
N ALA A 601 -33.92 32.83 -4.99
CA ALA A 601 -35.03 32.42 -5.85
C ALA A 601 -36.40 32.58 -5.15
N LEU A 602 -36.52 32.20 -3.88
CA LEU A 602 -37.72 32.38 -3.06
C LEU A 602 -38.04 33.86 -2.80
N LEU A 603 -37.03 34.66 -2.45
CA LEU A 603 -37.13 36.13 -2.34
C LEU A 603 -37.52 36.80 -3.66
N SER A 604 -37.36 36.09 -4.80
CA SER A 604 -37.65 36.61 -6.14
C SER A 604 -39.11 36.47 -6.59
N GLN A 605 -40.03 36.26 -5.65
CA GLN A 605 -41.48 36.14 -5.89
C GLN A 605 -41.80 35.06 -6.95
N PRO A 606 -41.39 33.79 -6.77
CA PRO A 606 -41.41 32.77 -7.82
C PRO A 606 -42.81 32.48 -8.39
N ARG A 607 -43.87 32.66 -7.58
CA ARG A 607 -45.29 32.61 -8.01
C ARG A 607 -45.69 33.69 -9.04
N ARG A 608 -44.89 34.74 -9.21
CA ARG A 608 -45.09 35.84 -10.18
C ARG A 608 -44.14 35.72 -11.38
N THR A 609 -42.94 35.17 -11.17
CA THR A 609 -41.87 35.15 -12.18
C THR A 609 -41.80 33.85 -12.97
N ARG A 610 -42.40 32.73 -12.52
CA ARG A 610 -42.41 31.44 -13.24
C ARG A 610 -42.82 31.53 -14.72
N ASN A 611 -43.87 32.28 -15.05
CA ASN A 611 -44.35 32.40 -16.44
C ASN A 611 -43.29 33.06 -17.35
N ILE A 612 -42.42 33.91 -16.80
CA ILE A 612 -41.31 34.54 -17.52
C ILE A 612 -40.05 33.67 -17.49
N GLN A 613 -39.78 33.03 -16.35
CA GLN A 613 -38.67 32.08 -16.19
C GLN A 613 -38.79 30.89 -17.16
N ALA A 614 -39.99 30.36 -17.36
CA ALA A 614 -40.28 29.36 -18.38
C ALA A 614 -40.03 29.90 -19.80
N ARG A 615 -40.50 31.12 -20.11
CA ARG A 615 -40.29 31.78 -21.42
C ARG A 615 -38.81 32.11 -21.70
N LEU A 616 -37.97 32.25 -20.68
CA LEU A 616 -36.52 32.43 -20.77
C LEU A 616 -35.78 31.08 -20.97
N SER A 617 -36.29 30.25 -21.89
CA SER A 617 -35.72 28.96 -22.29
C SER A 617 -35.85 28.77 -23.79
N THR A 618 -35.12 27.81 -24.38
CA THR A 618 -35.29 27.48 -25.82
C THR A 618 -36.70 27.01 -26.14
N ALA A 619 -37.30 26.16 -25.31
CA ALA A 619 -38.70 25.74 -25.48
C ALA A 619 -39.68 26.93 -25.42
N GLY A 620 -39.46 27.87 -24.51
CA GLY A 620 -40.24 29.11 -24.41
C GLY A 620 -40.10 30.02 -25.63
N LEU A 621 -38.91 30.07 -26.24
CA LEU A 621 -38.65 30.80 -27.47
C LEU A 621 -39.30 30.12 -28.69
N VAL A 622 -39.23 28.79 -28.79
CA VAL A 622 -39.87 27.99 -29.86
C VAL A 622 -41.39 28.15 -29.82
N ALA A 623 -42.02 28.02 -28.63
CA ALA A 623 -43.45 28.28 -28.48
C ALA A 623 -43.83 29.72 -28.87
N ALA A 624 -43.00 30.72 -28.51
CA ALA A 624 -43.24 32.12 -28.86
C ALA A 624 -43.03 32.46 -30.35
N LEU A 625 -42.38 31.59 -31.12
CA LEU A 625 -42.15 31.73 -32.56
C LEU A 625 -43.18 30.97 -33.42
N LEU A 626 -43.59 29.78 -32.97
CA LEU A 626 -44.40 28.86 -33.78
C LEU A 626 -45.88 28.81 -33.40
N GLU A 627 -46.26 29.14 -32.16
CA GLU A 627 -47.65 29.01 -31.71
C GLU A 627 -48.45 30.32 -31.85
N PRO A 628 -49.77 30.26 -32.16
CA PRO A 628 -50.59 31.45 -32.36
C PRO A 628 -50.70 32.37 -31.12
N ARG A 629 -50.70 33.68 -31.36
CA ARG A 629 -50.96 34.68 -30.31
C ARG A 629 -52.43 34.69 -29.90
N GLY A 630 -52.80 33.83 -28.95
CA GLY A 630 -54.10 33.89 -28.27
C GLY A 630 -54.92 32.60 -28.32
N THR A 631 -54.29 31.42 -28.24
CA THR A 631 -54.99 30.17 -27.94
C THR A 631 -55.76 30.30 -26.60
N PRO A 632 -57.08 30.05 -26.55
CA PRO A 632 -57.85 30.20 -25.31
C PRO A 632 -57.51 29.12 -24.27
N ASP A 633 -57.28 29.53 -23.03
CA ASP A 633 -57.04 28.61 -21.90
C ASP A 633 -58.22 27.64 -21.71
N SER A 634 -57.99 26.32 -21.88
CA SER A 634 -58.89 25.33 -21.30
C SER A 634 -58.65 25.25 -19.79
N GLY A 635 -59.71 25.31 -18.98
CA GLY A 635 -59.63 25.58 -17.53
C GLY A 635 -59.03 24.47 -16.63
N LYS A 636 -58.11 23.64 -17.12
CA LYS A 636 -57.56 22.47 -16.40
C LYS A 636 -56.09 22.68 -16.00
N SER A 637 -55.88 22.99 -14.71
CA SER A 637 -54.63 22.78 -13.96
C SER A 637 -53.30 23.19 -14.66
N ASN A 638 -52.95 24.48 -14.56
CA ASN A 638 -51.61 25.03 -14.87
C ASN A 638 -50.43 24.15 -14.39
N LYS A 639 -49.80 23.39 -15.30
CA LYS A 639 -48.59 22.60 -15.05
C LYS A 639 -47.57 22.81 -16.18
N GLY A 640 -46.44 23.42 -15.83
CA GLY A 640 -45.25 23.45 -16.67
C GLY A 640 -45.28 24.42 -17.87
N ILE A 641 -44.34 24.20 -18.80
CA ILE A 641 -44.16 24.95 -20.06
C ILE A 641 -44.77 24.22 -21.25
N GLU A 642 -45.04 22.93 -21.09
CA GLU A 642 -45.68 22.01 -22.02
C GLU A 642 -47.07 22.55 -22.42
N ASN A 643 -47.79 23.14 -21.45
CA ASN A 643 -49.03 23.90 -21.65
C ASN A 643 -48.92 25.10 -22.64
N MET A 644 -47.72 25.52 -23.07
CA MET A 644 -47.55 26.57 -24.09
C MET A 644 -47.59 26.04 -25.53
N PHE A 645 -47.54 24.72 -25.73
CA PHE A 645 -47.67 24.08 -27.04
C PHE A 645 -49.12 23.61 -27.26
N ALA A 646 -49.65 23.80 -28.46
CA ALA A 646 -51.06 23.51 -28.77
C ALA A 646 -51.38 22.02 -28.67
N GLU A 647 -50.41 21.16 -29.00
CA GLU A 647 -50.47 19.70 -28.91
C GLU A 647 -50.94 19.21 -27.53
N TYR A 648 -50.42 19.83 -26.45
CA TYR A 648 -50.70 19.40 -25.08
C TYR A 648 -52.16 19.62 -24.63
N HIS A 649 -52.91 20.48 -25.33
CA HIS A 649 -54.33 20.74 -25.03
C HIS A 649 -55.31 19.83 -25.77
N GLY A 650 -54.84 19.03 -26.75
CA GLY A 650 -55.61 17.95 -27.38
C GLY A 650 -56.95 18.37 -28.01
N GLN A 651 -57.05 19.59 -28.57
CA GLN A 651 -58.30 20.05 -29.19
C GLN A 651 -58.54 19.31 -30.53
N PRO A 652 -59.67 18.60 -30.70
CA PRO A 652 -59.93 17.78 -31.89
C PRO A 652 -60.52 18.61 -33.04
N LEU A 653 -59.72 19.53 -33.59
CA LEU A 653 -60.07 20.36 -34.75
C LEU A 653 -58.95 20.30 -35.81
N ASN A 654 -58.92 19.20 -36.55
CA ASN A 654 -58.05 18.91 -37.70
C ASN A 654 -56.52 18.97 -37.52
N THR A 655 -55.99 19.35 -36.36
CA THR A 655 -54.53 19.41 -36.07
C THR A 655 -53.91 18.03 -35.80
N GLY A 656 -53.99 17.14 -36.78
CA GLY A 656 -53.05 16.03 -36.93
C GLY A 656 -51.89 16.48 -37.83
N ASP A 657 -50.65 16.14 -37.46
CA ASP A 657 -49.45 16.46 -38.24
C ASP A 657 -49.18 17.96 -38.49
N ASP A 658 -49.32 18.78 -37.43
CA ASP A 658 -48.63 20.07 -37.33
C ASP A 658 -47.11 19.81 -37.21
N ARG A 659 -46.33 20.06 -38.28
CA ARG A 659 -44.88 19.78 -38.34
C ARG A 659 -44.07 21.06 -38.52
N VAL A 660 -42.83 21.10 -38.00
CA VAL A 660 -41.93 22.23 -38.25
C VAL A 660 -41.16 21.99 -39.54
N MET A 661 -41.30 22.89 -40.51
CA MET A 661 -40.50 22.89 -41.74
C MET A 661 -39.47 24.03 -41.72
N VAL A 662 -38.35 23.81 -42.41
CA VAL A 662 -37.39 24.85 -42.77
C VAL A 662 -37.77 25.36 -44.16
N VAL A 663 -37.89 26.67 -44.32
CA VAL A 663 -38.23 27.32 -45.59
C VAL A 663 -36.99 28.05 -46.11
N ASP A 664 -36.71 27.94 -47.41
CA ASP A 664 -35.60 28.67 -48.01
C ASP A 664 -35.93 30.18 -48.10
N SER A 665 -34.97 31.01 -47.69
CA SER A 665 -35.21 32.39 -47.23
C SER A 665 -35.28 33.42 -48.38
N ALA A 666 -35.90 33.04 -49.49
CA ALA A 666 -35.99 33.86 -50.70
C ALA A 666 -37.12 34.91 -50.68
N THR A 667 -38.17 34.72 -49.85
CA THR A 667 -39.39 35.55 -49.90
C THR A 667 -40.02 35.92 -48.55
N ASP A 668 -39.66 35.30 -47.43
CA ASP A 668 -40.07 35.72 -46.07
C ASP A 668 -38.88 35.70 -45.10
N ASN A 669 -38.91 36.55 -44.08
CA ASN A 669 -37.92 36.66 -43.00
C ASN A 669 -38.04 35.52 -41.95
N ARG A 670 -38.61 34.37 -42.33
CA ARG A 670 -38.91 33.25 -41.43
C ARG A 670 -38.32 31.94 -41.94
N VAL A 671 -37.17 31.57 -41.39
CA VAL A 671 -36.47 30.30 -41.70
C VAL A 671 -37.26 29.07 -41.19
N PHE A 672 -38.07 29.22 -40.15
CA PHE A 672 -38.88 28.13 -39.57
C PHE A 672 -40.38 28.46 -39.63
N GLN A 673 -41.17 27.52 -40.11
CA GLN A 673 -42.63 27.65 -40.20
C GLN A 673 -43.33 26.40 -39.66
N LYS A 674 -44.49 26.59 -39.03
CA LYS A 674 -45.41 25.50 -38.66
C LYS A 674 -46.23 25.14 -39.90
N PHE A 675 -46.05 23.94 -40.43
CA PHE A 675 -46.77 23.38 -41.57
C PHE A 675 -47.96 22.56 -41.08
N HIS A 676 -49.11 22.72 -41.72
CA HIS A 676 -50.36 22.02 -41.39
C HIS A 676 -50.79 21.16 -42.58
N SER A 677 -50.99 19.86 -42.38
CA SER A 677 -51.12 18.91 -43.50
C SER A 677 -52.50 18.87 -44.19
N GLY A 678 -53.48 19.67 -43.75
CA GLY A 678 -54.84 19.72 -44.30
C GLY A 678 -55.20 21.06 -44.95
N GLY A 679 -54.90 21.26 -46.23
CA GLY A 679 -55.18 22.53 -46.90
C GLY A 679 -54.83 22.60 -48.39
N PHE A 680 -55.37 21.70 -49.21
CA PHE A 680 -55.16 21.71 -50.67
C PHE A 680 -56.43 21.33 -51.45
N GLU A 681 -57.46 22.18 -51.40
CA GLU A 681 -58.59 22.08 -52.33
C GLU A 681 -58.20 22.72 -53.66
N SER A 682 -57.96 21.88 -54.68
CA SER A 682 -57.41 22.32 -55.97
C SER A 682 -58.49 22.92 -56.88
N LYS A 683 -58.19 24.10 -57.42
CA LYS A 683 -58.65 24.50 -58.76
C LYS A 683 -57.46 25.01 -59.58
N ASP A 684 -57.53 24.72 -60.89
CA ASP A 684 -56.76 25.32 -61.98
C ASP A 684 -55.23 25.12 -61.97
N ALA A 685 -54.83 23.82 -61.99
CA ALA A 685 -53.97 23.17 -63.00
C ALA A 685 -52.59 23.77 -63.43
N PRO A 686 -51.72 22.97 -64.09
CA PRO A 686 -51.33 21.59 -63.79
C PRO A 686 -49.79 21.44 -63.65
N ILE A 687 -49.32 20.35 -63.04
CA ILE A 687 -47.90 19.93 -63.11
C ILE A 687 -47.83 18.60 -63.88
N GLU A 688 -47.01 18.57 -64.93
CA GLU A 688 -46.76 17.34 -65.70
C GLU A 688 -45.96 16.31 -64.89
N ILE A 689 -46.43 15.07 -64.87
CA ILE A 689 -45.69 13.92 -64.37
C ILE A 689 -45.41 13.00 -65.55
N SER A 690 -44.18 13.02 -66.05
CA SER A 690 -43.70 12.04 -67.03
C SER A 690 -43.21 10.77 -66.33
N GLN A 691 -43.77 9.61 -66.69
CA GLN A 691 -43.41 8.31 -66.13
C GLN A 691 -42.49 7.51 -67.08
N GLY A 692 -41.51 6.81 -66.53
CA GLY A 692 -40.74 5.77 -67.22
C GLY A 692 -39.24 5.77 -66.87
N ARG A 693 -38.53 4.64 -66.90
CA ARG A 693 -38.95 3.24 -67.10
C ARG A 693 -37.95 2.29 -66.43
N THR A 694 -38.33 1.03 -66.29
CA THR A 694 -37.67 -0.01 -65.47
C THR A 694 -36.51 -0.78 -66.14
N ILE A 695 -35.78 -1.54 -65.31
CA ILE A 695 -34.91 -2.72 -65.59
C ILE A 695 -33.39 -2.47 -65.59
N ASN A 696 -32.68 -3.45 -65.02
CA ASN A 696 -31.24 -3.50 -64.73
C ASN A 696 -30.37 -3.98 -65.92
N SER A 697 -29.04 -3.87 -65.74
CA SER A 697 -28.05 -4.96 -65.94
C SER A 697 -26.92 -4.75 -66.96
N VAL A 698 -25.72 -4.51 -66.43
CA VAL A 698 -24.43 -5.14 -66.80
C VAL A 698 -23.92 -5.02 -68.26
N HIS A 699 -22.91 -4.15 -68.48
CA HIS A 699 -21.50 -4.55 -68.73
C HIS A 699 -20.55 -3.33 -68.73
N GLY A 700 -19.23 -3.56 -68.64
CA GLY A 700 -18.17 -2.57 -68.93
C GLY A 700 -17.47 -2.89 -70.26
N PRO A 701 -16.21 -2.47 -70.50
CA PRO A 701 -15.29 -1.69 -69.65
C PRO A 701 -14.54 -0.55 -70.42
N SER A 702 -13.36 -0.14 -69.91
CA SER A 702 -12.29 0.66 -70.58
C SER A 702 -12.37 2.20 -70.41
N GLN A 703 -11.34 2.86 -69.86
CA GLN A 703 -10.20 3.55 -70.55
C GLN A 703 -10.61 4.91 -71.20
N LEU A 704 -9.80 5.99 -71.22
CA LEU A 704 -8.33 6.11 -71.16
C LEU A 704 -7.90 7.52 -70.64
N GLN A 705 -6.78 7.59 -69.91
CA GLN A 705 -5.78 8.70 -69.79
C GLN A 705 -6.17 10.21 -69.84
N PHE A 706 -5.54 10.99 -68.94
CA PHE A 706 -4.38 11.80 -69.36
C PHE A 706 -3.29 11.91 -68.26
N ARG A 707 -2.03 12.03 -68.69
CA ARG A 707 -0.81 12.32 -67.88
C ARG A 707 -0.62 13.87 -67.78
N ARG A 708 0.30 14.48 -67.03
CA ARG A 708 1.70 14.13 -66.64
C ARG A 708 2.21 15.12 -65.57
N GLY A 709 3.16 14.73 -64.70
CA GLY A 709 3.96 15.67 -63.88
C GLY A 709 4.76 14.97 -62.75
N ARG A 710 6.08 15.19 -62.66
CA ARG A 710 6.98 14.60 -61.65
C ARG A 710 8.27 15.42 -61.46
N ILE A 711 8.51 15.90 -60.22
CA ILE A 711 9.76 16.49 -59.65
C ILE A 711 9.63 16.26 -58.11
N GLN A 712 10.49 15.64 -57.28
CA GLN A 712 11.85 15.04 -57.33
C GLN A 712 13.03 16.02 -57.06
N ASN A 713 13.99 15.84 -56.12
CA ASN A 713 14.48 14.63 -55.41
C ASN A 713 15.09 14.92 -54.00
N GLY A 714 15.03 13.96 -53.06
CA GLY A 714 15.96 13.85 -51.90
C GLY A 714 15.55 14.55 -50.57
N ILE A 715 16.29 14.43 -49.45
CA ILE A 715 17.26 13.39 -48.99
C ILE A 715 17.63 13.63 -47.49
N ASP A 716 18.03 12.56 -46.79
CA ASP A 716 18.79 12.44 -45.52
C ASP A 716 18.38 13.05 -44.14
N THR A 717 18.33 12.13 -43.17
CA THR A 717 18.83 12.14 -41.77
C THR A 717 18.99 13.45 -40.97
N GLN A 718 18.54 13.42 -39.70
CA GLN A 718 19.46 13.26 -38.53
C GLN A 718 18.70 13.11 -37.19
N ALA A 719 19.16 12.18 -36.35
CA ALA A 719 18.94 12.15 -34.90
C ALA A 719 20.10 11.32 -34.30
N ALA A 720 20.88 11.91 -33.38
CA ALA A 720 22.15 11.31 -32.95
C ALA A 720 22.47 11.58 -31.48
N ASN A 721 22.98 10.53 -30.81
CA ASN A 721 23.75 10.52 -29.55
C ASN A 721 22.97 11.01 -28.29
N ALA A 722 23.30 10.62 -27.06
CA ALA A 722 24.39 9.79 -26.49
C ALA A 722 23.87 9.15 -25.17
N ASP A 723 24.51 8.19 -24.47
CA ASP A 723 25.75 7.42 -24.71
C ASP A 723 25.80 6.16 -23.77
N SER A 724 26.91 5.42 -23.83
CA SER A 724 27.52 4.61 -22.74
C SER A 724 27.14 3.13 -22.52
N LEU A 725 28.07 2.25 -22.93
CA LEU A 725 28.61 1.00 -22.33
C LEU A 725 27.73 -0.05 -21.59
N ALA A 726 28.07 -1.36 -21.54
CA ALA A 726 28.83 -2.27 -22.42
C ALA A 726 28.79 -3.73 -21.88
N HIS A 727 28.77 -4.73 -22.78
CA HIS A 727 29.11 -6.17 -22.54
C HIS A 727 28.26 -6.98 -21.53
N GLN A 728 28.13 -8.33 -21.59
CA GLN A 728 28.54 -9.36 -22.56
C GLN A 728 27.44 -10.50 -22.63
N PRO A 729 27.54 -11.57 -23.45
CA PRO A 729 26.37 -12.34 -23.90
C PRO A 729 25.93 -13.51 -23.00
N ARG A 730 24.70 -13.99 -23.26
CA ARG A 730 24.24 -15.34 -22.88
C ARG A 730 24.87 -16.40 -23.79
N THR A 731 25.21 -17.55 -23.22
CA THR A 731 25.11 -18.86 -23.90
C THR A 731 24.08 -19.71 -23.18
N SER A 732 23.40 -20.59 -23.91
CA SER A 732 22.31 -21.42 -23.40
C SER A 732 22.36 -22.80 -24.03
N LEU A 733 22.33 -23.86 -23.20
CA LEU A 733 22.00 -25.21 -23.64
C LEU A 733 21.38 -25.99 -22.46
N SER A 734 20.47 -26.90 -22.80
CA SER A 734 19.38 -27.39 -21.94
C SER A 734 19.70 -28.79 -21.31
N PRO A 735 18.73 -29.63 -20.91
CA PRO A 735 18.12 -29.58 -19.57
C PRO A 735 18.08 -30.93 -18.82
N VAL A 736 18.03 -30.93 -17.48
CA VAL A 736 17.62 -32.10 -16.66
C VAL A 736 16.77 -31.64 -15.47
N SER A 737 15.83 -32.48 -15.05
CA SER A 737 14.91 -32.31 -13.92
C SER A 737 14.34 -33.68 -13.50
N PRO A 738 13.67 -33.81 -12.35
CA PRO A 738 14.03 -33.37 -11.00
C PRO A 738 13.99 -34.57 -10.02
N ILE A 739 14.25 -34.36 -8.72
CA ILE A 739 13.62 -35.09 -7.60
C ILE A 739 13.85 -34.29 -6.30
N GLU A 740 12.77 -34.22 -5.50
CA GLU A 740 12.61 -33.79 -4.09
C GLU A 740 13.57 -32.71 -3.51
#